data_AF-A0A942F092-F1
#
_entry.id   AF-A0A942F092-F1
#
_cell.length_a   1.000
_cell.length_b   1.000
_cell.length_c   1.000
_cell.angle_alpha   90.00
_cell.angle_beta   90.00
_cell.angle_gamma   90.00
#
_symmetry.space_group_name_H-M   'P 1'
#
loop_
_entity.id
_entity.type
_entity.pdbx_description
1 polymer ?
#
loop_
_entity_poly.entity_id
_entity_poly.type
_entity_poly.pdbx_seq_one_letter_code
_entity_poly.pdbx_strand_id
1 'polypeptide(L)'
;MNVTISEGMSFLISDELGNIVADSEDGLYHEDYRFLNYYDLSINGHKPLVMTGRQVDYYSAVHYLQLPKLDHIEPNTVSIARKRFIGDGLHEEIVIVNYGMEPVSLKLLFDFAADFAHIFEVKSGKKPDEKAYVVMSDREEASLSFIHDTRNGYFETRIIFSEKPDFDYKTASLSVALEPQQSRRLCIDFMTLLAGEPAKPKRGCGSFESVAGPAPEYRVDWIRHAPKLFSDYDALQHAYDQSIFDMAALRLKGPRMNKVGIVPAAGIPWYATCFGRDGIIAAYQTLPYLPDLAYGVLRSLAIYQGAEVNPLIEEEPGKILHEIRWSGVTPAGDTDHSVYYGSVDGTMLYIILLNELYKWTADKGIVEELKGNLIRATEWIEAYGDKDNDGYVEYVRSQGTGLENQGWKDSWDSVRFADGRFAEAPIALCEVQGYAYMAKLAAAELMDVLDETAEAKRLRASALALKTSFNKDFWMDEPGFFAEALDKDKVHVDSITSNAGQLLWTGIVDRDKADIVRERLFEPDMFSGWGIRTMSSKMAAYNAMSYHNGSIWPHDNAFIMKGLIAYGYHAEALRVIDAVLDAGQYFSFQRLPELFCGFERSSSRVPIDYPAAGSPQAWAAGAPMLMLTAMLGMDANAEEKVLTLNPRLPADIYRVFLAGVRVGGTRLSFEVLMERGEPNINILENPGSFKIRLEKQ
;
A
#
# COMPACT_ATOMS: atom_id res chain seq x y z
N MET A 1 15.57 -15.61 -2.98
CA MET A 1 14.46 -14.66 -2.69
C MET A 1 15.07 -13.33 -2.33
N ASN A 2 14.41 -12.21 -2.63
CA ASN A 2 14.92 -10.89 -2.22
C ASN A 2 14.51 -10.60 -0.77
N VAL A 3 15.39 -9.90 -0.05
CA VAL A 3 15.16 -9.37 1.29
C VAL A 3 15.02 -7.85 1.17
N THR A 4 13.82 -7.36 1.48
CA THR A 4 13.50 -5.93 1.44
C THR A 4 13.34 -5.37 2.84
N ILE A 5 13.93 -4.22 3.13
CA ILE A 5 13.68 -3.46 4.36
C ILE A 5 13.41 -1.99 4.02
N SER A 6 12.54 -1.31 4.76
CA SER A 6 12.18 0.09 4.55
C SER A 6 11.98 0.89 5.83
N GLU A 7 12.14 2.20 5.76
CA GLU A 7 11.64 3.14 6.77
C GLU A 7 11.37 4.51 6.11
N GLY A 8 10.13 4.99 6.19
CA GLY A 8 9.74 6.25 5.54
C GLY A 8 9.85 6.14 4.02
N MET A 9 10.64 7.03 3.41
CA MET A 9 10.88 7.07 1.95
C MET A 9 12.18 6.37 1.53
N SER A 10 12.82 5.64 2.45
CA SER A 10 14.03 4.86 2.17
C SER A 10 13.73 3.37 2.21
N PHE A 11 14.34 2.61 1.29
CA PHE A 11 14.29 1.16 1.31
C PHE A 11 15.55 0.53 0.70
N LEU A 12 15.80 -0.72 1.07
CA LEU A 12 16.89 -1.56 0.57
C LEU A 12 16.29 -2.85 0.03
N ILE A 13 16.69 -3.23 -1.18
CA ILE A 13 16.43 -4.55 -1.77
C ILE A 13 17.79 -5.24 -1.94
N SER A 14 17.92 -6.45 -1.42
CA SER A 14 19.16 -7.25 -1.52
C SER A 14 18.85 -8.75 -1.62
N ASP A 15 19.81 -9.55 -2.06
CA ASP A 15 19.69 -11.01 -2.05
C ASP A 15 19.83 -11.62 -0.63
N GLU A 16 19.75 -12.95 -0.52
CA GLU A 16 19.89 -13.65 0.77
C GLU A 16 21.31 -13.57 1.37
N LEU A 17 22.34 -13.26 0.57
CA LEU A 17 23.69 -12.96 1.04
C LEU A 17 23.80 -11.54 1.63
N GLY A 18 22.79 -10.69 1.37
CA GLY A 18 22.84 -9.26 1.63
C GLY A 18 23.55 -8.49 0.52
N ASN A 19 23.82 -9.08 -0.64
CA ASN A 19 24.41 -8.34 -1.74
C ASN A 19 23.34 -7.55 -2.49
N ILE A 20 23.72 -6.42 -3.06
CA ILE A 20 22.92 -5.72 -4.07
C ILE A 20 23.43 -6.22 -5.42
N VAL A 21 22.57 -6.93 -6.14
CA VAL A 21 22.94 -7.58 -7.40
C VAL A 21 22.90 -6.57 -8.55
N ALA A 22 23.98 -6.48 -9.32
CA ALA A 22 24.06 -5.61 -10.50
C ALA A 22 23.03 -6.03 -11.57
N ASP A 23 22.66 -5.09 -12.45
CA ASP A 23 21.70 -5.30 -13.54
C ASP A 23 20.34 -5.89 -13.08
N SER A 24 19.95 -5.57 -11.85
CA SER A 24 18.68 -5.97 -11.25
C SER A 24 17.94 -4.77 -10.65
N GLU A 25 16.79 -5.04 -10.03
CA GLU A 25 16.01 -4.10 -9.24
C GLU A 25 16.57 -3.88 -7.82
N ASP A 26 17.61 -4.62 -7.43
CA ASP A 26 18.23 -4.48 -6.12
C ASP A 26 18.85 -3.08 -5.97
N GLY A 27 18.89 -2.58 -4.73
CA GLY A 27 19.52 -1.30 -4.46
C GLY A 27 19.17 -0.67 -3.12
N LEU A 28 19.93 0.37 -2.77
CA LEU A 28 19.61 1.31 -1.71
C LEU A 28 18.90 2.52 -2.32
N TYR A 29 17.67 2.75 -1.92
CA TYR A 29 16.81 3.80 -2.45
C TYR A 29 16.46 4.83 -1.38
N HIS A 30 16.37 6.08 -1.80
CA HIS A 30 15.89 7.20 -0.98
C HIS A 30 15.23 8.24 -1.88
N GLU A 31 14.01 8.66 -1.52
CA GLU A 31 13.23 9.68 -2.26
C GLU A 31 13.22 9.42 -3.79
N ASP A 32 12.78 8.23 -4.18
CA ASP A 32 12.64 7.77 -5.57
C ASP A 32 13.95 7.52 -6.37
N TYR A 33 15.13 7.74 -5.78
CA TYR A 33 16.42 7.49 -6.46
C TYR A 33 17.19 6.31 -5.86
N ARG A 34 17.85 5.52 -6.73
CA ARG A 34 18.77 4.45 -6.35
C ARG A 34 20.18 4.97 -6.12
N PHE A 35 20.58 5.09 -4.87
CA PHE A 35 21.91 5.56 -4.46
C PHE A 35 22.99 4.49 -4.56
N LEU A 36 22.62 3.21 -4.47
CA LEU A 36 23.56 2.10 -4.63
C LEU A 36 22.89 1.02 -5.48
N ASN A 37 23.52 0.61 -6.58
CA ASN A 37 23.03 -0.41 -7.50
C ASN A 37 23.91 -1.66 -7.55
N TYR A 38 25.02 -1.66 -6.83
CA TYR A 38 25.84 -2.84 -6.60
C TYR A 38 26.55 -2.75 -5.26
N TYR A 39 26.52 -3.86 -4.52
CA TYR A 39 27.24 -4.04 -3.28
C TYR A 39 27.52 -5.52 -3.07
N ASP A 40 28.78 -5.93 -3.15
CA ASP A 40 29.21 -7.31 -2.92
C ASP A 40 30.24 -7.40 -1.81
N LEU A 41 30.12 -8.45 -1.00
CA LEU A 41 31.12 -8.84 0.00
C LEU A 41 31.73 -10.18 -0.40
N SER A 42 33.05 -10.18 -0.62
CA SER A 42 33.84 -11.40 -0.78
C SER A 42 34.92 -11.51 0.30
N ILE A 43 35.26 -12.76 0.65
CA ILE A 43 36.27 -13.06 1.67
C ILE A 43 37.27 -14.03 1.08
N ASN A 44 38.56 -13.66 1.12
CA ASN A 44 39.65 -14.38 0.46
C ASN A 44 39.39 -14.64 -1.04
N GLY A 45 38.64 -13.77 -1.71
CA GLY A 45 38.28 -13.91 -3.13
C GLY A 45 37.10 -14.85 -3.41
N HIS A 46 36.40 -15.32 -2.37
CA HIS A 46 35.23 -16.19 -2.50
C HIS A 46 33.97 -15.53 -1.93
N LYS A 47 32.81 -15.82 -2.54
CA LYS A 47 31.52 -15.45 -1.97
C LYS A 47 31.21 -16.36 -0.77
N PRO A 48 30.70 -15.81 0.35
CA PRO A 48 30.14 -16.63 1.41
C PRO A 48 28.96 -17.49 0.92
N LEU A 49 28.63 -18.51 1.68
CA LEU A 49 27.46 -19.36 1.46
C LEU A 49 26.33 -18.96 2.42
N VAL A 50 25.11 -18.83 1.89
CA VAL A 50 23.91 -18.50 2.68
C VAL A 50 23.59 -19.65 3.65
N MET A 51 23.40 -19.31 4.93
CA MET A 51 22.64 -20.16 5.85
C MET A 51 21.21 -19.65 6.02
N THR A 52 21.06 -18.35 6.23
CA THR A 52 19.75 -17.68 6.23
C THR A 52 19.91 -16.20 5.93
N GLY A 53 19.03 -15.63 5.11
CA GLY A 53 18.89 -14.20 4.89
C GLY A 53 17.42 -13.84 5.05
N ARG A 54 17.07 -13.05 6.06
CA ARG A 54 15.67 -12.75 6.38
C ARG A 54 15.49 -11.36 6.93
N GLN A 55 14.33 -10.79 6.61
CA GLN A 55 13.78 -9.65 7.32
C GLN A 55 13.46 -10.06 8.76
N VAL A 56 13.89 -9.25 9.74
CA VAL A 56 13.58 -9.44 11.17
C VAL A 56 12.43 -8.53 11.57
N ASP A 57 12.54 -7.27 11.19
CA ASP A 57 11.46 -6.29 11.20
C ASP A 57 11.43 -5.61 9.83
N TYR A 58 10.37 -4.86 9.52
CA TYR A 58 10.29 -4.14 8.26
C TYR A 58 11.49 -3.21 7.95
N TYR A 59 12.23 -2.75 8.96
CA TYR A 59 13.37 -1.84 8.82
C TYR A 59 14.73 -2.53 9.09
N SER A 60 14.74 -3.85 9.35
CA SER A 60 15.95 -4.57 9.73
C SER A 60 16.01 -5.98 9.14
N ALA A 61 17.22 -6.39 8.78
CA ALA A 61 17.47 -7.72 8.21
C ALA A 61 18.72 -8.33 8.81
N VAL A 62 18.76 -9.67 8.81
CA VAL A 62 19.95 -10.45 9.17
C VAL A 62 20.29 -11.44 8.09
N HIS A 63 21.58 -11.59 7.83
CA HIS A 63 22.15 -12.56 6.92
C HIS A 63 23.23 -13.34 7.68
N TYR A 64 22.96 -14.60 7.99
CA TYR A 64 23.94 -15.52 8.54
C TYR A 64 24.52 -16.37 7.41
N LEU A 65 25.83 -16.28 7.28
CA LEU A 65 26.61 -16.84 6.20
C LEU A 65 27.76 -17.66 6.78
N GLN A 66 28.34 -18.52 5.96
CA GLN A 66 29.56 -19.25 6.26
C GLN A 66 30.56 -19.15 5.11
N LEU A 67 31.82 -19.42 5.38
CA LEU A 67 32.80 -19.57 4.30
C LEU A 67 32.68 -20.96 3.65
N PRO A 68 32.87 -21.06 2.31
CA PRO A 68 33.10 -22.36 1.68
C PRO A 68 34.41 -22.97 2.19
N LYS A 69 34.70 -24.21 1.78
CA LYS A 69 36.03 -24.78 2.03
C LYS A 69 37.10 -23.92 1.33
N LEU A 70 38.05 -23.41 2.10
CA LEU A 70 39.22 -22.67 1.60
C LEU A 70 40.50 -23.35 2.08
N ASP A 71 41.64 -22.94 1.52
CA ASP A 71 42.93 -23.39 2.02
C ASP A 71 43.08 -23.02 3.50
N HIS A 72 43.30 -24.03 4.34
CA HIS A 72 43.41 -23.92 5.80
C HIS A 72 42.16 -23.45 6.56
N ILE A 73 40.99 -23.39 5.91
CA ILE A 73 39.70 -23.10 6.57
C ILE A 73 38.68 -24.18 6.17
N GLU A 74 38.28 -25.00 7.15
CA GLU A 74 37.26 -26.02 6.93
C GLU A 74 35.84 -25.40 6.88
N PRO A 75 34.88 -26.03 6.17
CA PRO A 75 33.50 -25.56 6.18
C PRO A 75 32.90 -25.48 7.58
N ASN A 76 31.96 -24.57 7.78
CA ASN A 76 31.26 -24.33 9.05
C ASN A 76 32.17 -23.90 10.23
N THR A 77 33.43 -23.51 10.01
CA THR A 77 34.31 -23.03 11.10
C THR A 77 34.40 -21.52 11.20
N VAL A 78 33.95 -20.77 10.19
CA VAL A 78 33.88 -19.31 10.23
C VAL A 78 32.48 -18.86 9.87
N SER A 79 31.81 -18.19 10.81
CA SER A 79 30.50 -17.58 10.57
C SER A 79 30.63 -16.10 10.27
N ILE A 80 29.81 -15.60 9.35
CA ILE A 80 29.66 -14.16 9.09
C ILE A 80 28.19 -13.80 9.32
N ALA A 81 27.91 -12.86 10.20
CA ALA A 81 26.59 -12.28 10.38
C ALA A 81 26.59 -10.84 9.87
N ARG A 82 25.77 -10.55 8.86
CA ARG A 82 25.46 -9.18 8.41
C ARG A 82 24.13 -8.77 9.03
N LYS A 83 24.12 -7.71 9.82
CA LYS A 83 22.93 -7.16 10.47
C LYS A 83 22.70 -5.77 9.93
N ARG A 84 21.49 -5.49 9.45
CA ARG A 84 21.19 -4.26 8.70
C ARG A 84 20.04 -3.50 9.31
N PHE A 85 20.15 -2.18 9.26
CA PHE A 85 19.08 -1.27 9.64
C PHE A 85 18.95 -0.17 8.61
N ILE A 86 17.76 -0.02 8.05
CA ILE A 86 17.41 1.14 7.24
C ILE A 86 16.75 2.20 8.13
N GLY A 87 17.01 3.45 7.79
CA GLY A 87 16.41 4.66 8.34
C GLY A 87 16.45 5.73 7.24
N ASP A 88 16.93 6.93 7.55
CA ASP A 88 17.19 7.91 6.47
C ASP A 88 18.45 7.52 5.65
N GLY A 89 19.35 6.71 6.22
CA GLY A 89 20.40 5.97 5.52
C GLY A 89 20.45 4.49 5.96
N LEU A 90 21.43 3.73 5.47
CA LEU A 90 21.62 2.31 5.82
C LEU A 90 22.80 2.14 6.78
N HIS A 91 22.59 1.40 7.87
CA HIS A 91 23.65 0.91 8.74
C HIS A 91 23.82 -0.61 8.55
N GLU A 92 25.06 -1.06 8.42
CA GLU A 92 25.41 -2.49 8.42
C GLU A 92 26.47 -2.81 9.46
N GLU A 93 26.20 -3.84 10.26
CA GLU A 93 27.14 -4.46 11.19
C GLU A 93 27.52 -5.85 10.65
N ILE A 94 28.81 -6.08 10.45
CA ILE A 94 29.38 -7.36 10.01
C ILE A 94 30.14 -7.96 11.19
N VAL A 95 29.68 -9.12 11.67
CA VAL A 95 30.32 -9.87 12.75
C VAL A 95 30.89 -11.16 12.19
N ILE A 96 32.19 -11.34 12.33
CA ILE A 96 32.91 -12.54 11.89
C ILE A 96 33.39 -13.28 13.13
N VAL A 97 33.11 -14.57 13.22
CA VAL A 97 33.52 -15.41 14.36
C VAL A 97 34.27 -16.63 13.84
N ASN A 98 35.43 -16.92 14.44
CA ASN A 98 36.17 -18.15 14.19
C ASN A 98 35.74 -19.21 15.22
N TYR A 99 34.94 -20.19 14.81
CA TYR A 99 34.59 -21.37 15.60
C TYR A 99 35.57 -22.54 15.40
N GLY A 100 36.55 -22.40 14.50
CA GLY A 100 37.61 -23.36 14.28
C GLY A 100 38.60 -23.45 15.44
N MET A 101 39.46 -24.47 15.38
CA MET A 101 40.49 -24.73 16.40
C MET A 101 41.84 -24.08 16.06
N GLU A 102 41.99 -23.54 14.84
CA GLU A 102 43.21 -22.89 14.36
C GLU A 102 42.95 -21.40 14.11
N PRO A 103 43.98 -20.53 14.23
CA PRO A 103 43.88 -19.13 13.86
C PRO A 103 43.60 -18.96 12.37
N VAL A 104 42.77 -17.98 12.01
CA VAL A 104 42.45 -17.66 10.61
C VAL A 104 42.82 -16.23 10.26
N SER A 105 43.29 -16.02 9.04
CA SER A 105 43.51 -14.70 8.45
C SER A 105 42.60 -14.52 7.24
N LEU A 106 41.79 -13.46 7.27
CA LEU A 106 40.73 -13.19 6.32
C LEU A 106 40.96 -11.83 5.66
N LYS A 107 40.93 -11.79 4.34
CA LYS A 107 40.88 -10.56 3.55
C LYS A 107 39.44 -10.33 3.11
N LEU A 108 38.83 -9.28 3.65
CA LEU A 108 37.51 -8.80 3.27
C LEU A 108 37.68 -7.85 2.08
N LEU A 109 36.89 -8.06 1.03
CA LEU A 109 36.80 -7.17 -0.13
C LEU A 109 35.35 -6.75 -0.31
N PHE A 110 35.14 -5.44 -0.38
CA PHE A 110 33.86 -4.81 -0.63
C PHE A 110 33.91 -4.12 -1.97
N ASP A 111 32.95 -4.43 -2.84
CA ASP A 111 32.81 -3.79 -4.14
C ASP A 111 31.50 -3.01 -4.20
N PHE A 112 31.54 -1.78 -4.72
CA PHE A 112 30.40 -0.87 -4.75
C PHE A 112 30.17 -0.27 -6.14
N ALA A 113 28.92 0.02 -6.47
CA ALA A 113 28.57 0.94 -7.55
C ALA A 113 27.28 1.71 -7.27
N ALA A 114 27.19 2.89 -7.86
CA ALA A 114 26.01 3.75 -7.87
C ALA A 114 25.60 4.03 -9.33
N ASP A 115 24.32 4.35 -9.53
CA ASP A 115 23.79 4.86 -10.80
C ASP A 115 22.85 6.06 -10.64
N PHE A 116 22.33 6.32 -9.44
CA PHE A 116 21.37 7.40 -9.18
C PHE A 116 20.13 7.32 -10.08
N ALA A 117 19.74 6.11 -10.50
CA ALA A 117 18.58 5.89 -11.37
C ALA A 117 17.29 6.27 -10.64
N HIS A 118 16.37 6.95 -11.30
CA HIS A 118 15.03 7.18 -10.77
C HIS A 118 14.23 5.86 -10.80
N ILE A 119 13.31 5.67 -9.87
CA ILE A 119 12.54 4.43 -9.71
C ILE A 119 11.76 4.05 -10.98
N PHE A 120 11.27 5.03 -11.74
CA PHE A 120 10.62 4.78 -13.03
C PHE A 120 11.57 4.23 -14.10
N GLU A 121 12.84 4.65 -14.10
CA GLU A 121 13.85 4.07 -15.00
C GLU A 121 14.05 2.59 -14.66
N VAL A 122 14.21 2.28 -13.37
CA VAL A 122 14.39 0.90 -12.87
C VAL A 122 13.18 0.02 -13.21
N LYS A 123 11.96 0.47 -12.86
CA LYS A 123 10.72 -0.30 -13.11
C LYS A 123 10.41 -0.53 -14.58
N SER A 124 10.95 0.30 -15.48
CA SER A 124 10.70 0.16 -16.92
C SER A 124 11.32 -1.12 -17.52
N GLY A 125 12.22 -1.79 -16.78
CA GLY A 125 13.01 -2.92 -17.26
C GLY A 125 14.05 -2.55 -18.32
N LYS A 126 14.15 -1.26 -18.69
CA LYS A 126 15.21 -0.75 -19.54
C LYS A 126 16.43 -0.43 -18.70
N LYS A 127 17.62 -0.58 -19.27
CA LYS A 127 18.86 -0.14 -18.62
C LYS A 127 18.73 1.37 -18.34
N PRO A 128 18.89 1.82 -17.09
CA PRO A 128 18.89 3.25 -16.77
C PRO A 128 19.95 3.99 -17.57
N ASP A 129 19.70 5.29 -17.81
CA ASP A 129 20.70 6.12 -18.48
C ASP A 129 21.97 6.22 -17.62
N GLU A 130 23.13 6.12 -18.28
CA GLU A 130 24.40 6.15 -17.57
C GLU A 130 24.68 7.57 -17.07
N LYS A 131 24.52 7.78 -15.75
CA LYS A 131 24.81 9.05 -15.09
C LYS A 131 26.30 9.13 -14.75
N ALA A 132 26.95 10.19 -15.20
CA ALA A 132 28.36 10.43 -14.87
C ALA A 132 28.50 10.80 -13.38
N TYR A 133 29.38 10.10 -12.67
CA TYR A 133 29.73 10.41 -11.29
C TYR A 133 31.24 10.34 -11.06
N VAL A 134 31.69 11.06 -10.04
CA VAL A 134 33.06 11.01 -9.54
C VAL A 134 33.12 10.07 -8.34
N VAL A 135 34.22 9.32 -8.22
CA VAL A 135 34.52 8.48 -7.06
C VAL A 135 35.65 9.14 -6.27
N MET A 136 35.42 9.39 -4.99
CA MET A 136 36.39 9.98 -4.08
C MET A 136 36.54 9.11 -2.83
N SER A 137 37.77 8.87 -2.39
CA SER A 137 38.04 8.14 -1.15
C SER A 137 38.89 8.99 -0.21
N ASP A 138 38.56 8.99 1.08
CA ASP A 138 39.35 9.60 2.14
C ASP A 138 39.75 8.54 3.17
N ARG A 139 41.06 8.29 3.30
CA ARG A 139 41.58 7.29 4.23
C ARG A 139 41.55 7.74 5.69
N GLU A 140 41.61 9.04 5.95
CA GLU A 140 41.54 9.58 7.30
C GLU A 140 40.11 9.54 7.83
N GLU A 141 39.13 9.86 6.98
CA GLU A 141 37.70 9.71 7.30
C GLU A 141 37.17 8.28 7.12
N ALA A 142 38.00 7.36 6.61
CA ALA A 142 37.62 5.99 6.26
C ALA A 142 36.36 5.94 5.36
N SER A 143 36.29 6.85 4.38
CA SER A 143 35.09 7.09 3.57
C SER A 143 35.34 6.90 2.06
N LEU A 144 34.28 6.45 1.36
CA LEU A 144 34.19 6.35 -0.09
C LEU A 144 32.89 7.01 -0.55
N SER A 145 32.98 7.93 -1.51
CA SER A 145 31.86 8.70 -2.03
C SER A 145 31.70 8.52 -3.54
N PHE A 146 30.45 8.31 -3.96
CA PHE A 146 29.99 8.45 -5.34
C PHE A 146 29.24 9.77 -5.45
N ILE A 147 29.66 10.69 -6.34
CA ILE A 147 29.08 12.04 -6.44
C ILE A 147 28.62 12.30 -7.87
N HIS A 148 27.33 12.57 -8.06
CA HIS A 148 26.72 12.93 -9.33
C HIS A 148 26.18 14.36 -9.28
N ASP A 149 26.70 15.25 -10.14
CA ASP A 149 26.21 16.62 -10.24
C ASP A 149 24.82 16.67 -10.89
N THR A 150 23.91 17.44 -10.30
CA THR A 150 22.56 17.66 -10.82
C THR A 150 22.32 19.16 -11.05
N ARG A 151 21.21 19.52 -11.71
CA ARG A 151 20.86 20.93 -11.92
C ARG A 151 20.67 21.70 -10.60
N ASN A 152 20.26 21.00 -9.54
CA ASN A 152 19.85 21.58 -8.26
C ASN A 152 20.82 21.24 -7.11
N GLY A 153 22.07 20.85 -7.42
CA GLY A 153 23.07 20.47 -6.44
C GLY A 153 23.82 19.22 -6.87
N TYR A 154 23.93 18.24 -6.00
CA TYR A 154 24.51 16.93 -6.30
C TYR A 154 23.79 15.83 -5.53
N PHE A 155 23.86 14.63 -6.06
CA PHE A 155 23.54 13.40 -5.33
C PHE A 155 24.85 12.76 -4.87
N GLU A 156 24.86 12.27 -3.64
CA GLU A 156 26.02 11.56 -3.11
C GLU A 156 25.61 10.30 -2.35
N THR A 157 26.32 9.21 -2.62
CA THR A 157 26.33 8.01 -1.77
C THR A 157 27.66 7.99 -1.04
N ARG A 158 27.63 8.26 0.27
CA ARG A 158 28.82 8.28 1.12
C ARG A 158 28.84 7.05 2.02
N ILE A 159 29.88 6.25 1.88
CA ILE A 159 30.09 4.99 2.61
C ILE A 159 31.20 5.23 3.63
N ILE A 160 30.94 4.98 4.91
CA ILE A 160 31.88 5.26 6.01
C ILE A 160 32.12 3.98 6.79
N PHE A 161 33.39 3.61 6.94
CA PHE A 161 33.81 2.41 7.67
C PHE A 161 34.23 2.76 9.10
N SER A 162 33.92 1.89 10.06
CA SER A 162 34.38 2.04 11.44
C SER A 162 35.88 1.82 11.62
N GLU A 163 36.55 1.30 10.61
CA GLU A 163 37.99 1.05 10.56
C GLU A 163 38.54 1.53 9.20
N LYS A 164 39.80 1.98 9.14
CA LYS A 164 40.42 2.49 7.92
C LYS A 164 40.69 1.35 6.92
N PRO A 165 39.97 1.24 5.79
CA PRO A 165 40.26 0.24 4.78
C PRO A 165 41.36 0.74 3.83
N ASP A 166 41.87 -0.17 3.01
CA ASP A 166 42.63 0.20 1.81
C ASP A 166 41.63 0.32 0.64
N PHE A 167 41.49 1.55 0.13
CA PHE A 167 40.62 1.87 -1.00
C PHE A 167 41.36 1.70 -2.34
N ASP A 168 40.69 1.11 -3.32
CA ASP A 168 41.10 1.11 -4.72
C ASP A 168 39.88 1.40 -5.60
N TYR A 169 39.77 2.65 -6.03
CA TYR A 169 38.65 3.20 -6.79
C TYR A 169 37.28 2.89 -6.16
N LYS A 170 36.57 1.86 -6.64
CA LYS A 170 35.24 1.45 -6.17
C LYS A 170 35.25 0.34 -5.11
N THR A 171 36.44 -0.04 -4.67
CA THR A 171 36.65 -1.19 -3.79
C THR A 171 37.27 -0.74 -2.48
N ALA A 172 36.94 -1.45 -1.40
CA ALA A 172 37.55 -1.28 -0.09
C ALA A 172 38.00 -2.66 0.41
N SER A 173 39.17 -2.73 1.03
CA SER A 173 39.68 -3.98 1.60
C SER A 173 40.18 -3.85 3.02
N LEU A 174 39.94 -4.89 3.82
CA LEU A 174 40.34 -4.99 5.23
C LEU A 174 40.91 -6.38 5.51
N SER A 175 41.93 -6.45 6.35
CA SER A 175 42.50 -7.73 6.81
C SER A 175 42.13 -7.97 8.27
N VAL A 176 41.64 -9.16 8.57
CA VAL A 176 41.19 -9.56 9.91
C VAL A 176 41.87 -10.87 10.29
N ALA A 177 42.52 -10.90 11.45
CA ALA A 177 43.07 -12.11 12.05
C ALA A 177 42.23 -12.49 13.28
N LEU A 178 41.86 -13.77 13.39
CA LEU A 178 41.02 -14.29 14.47
C LEU A 178 41.62 -15.57 15.05
N GLU A 179 41.91 -15.53 16.34
CA GLU A 179 42.16 -16.72 17.16
C GLU A 179 40.89 -17.58 17.28
N PRO A 180 41.01 -18.87 17.68
CA PRO A 180 39.85 -19.70 18.02
C PRO A 180 38.89 -19.00 19.00
N GLN A 181 37.60 -19.06 18.70
CA GLN A 181 36.49 -18.39 19.42
C GLN A 181 36.52 -16.86 19.40
N GLN A 182 37.48 -16.23 18.72
CA GLN A 182 37.52 -14.78 18.61
C GLN A 182 36.49 -14.28 17.60
N SER A 183 35.90 -13.12 17.90
CA SER A 183 35.01 -12.39 17.00
C SER A 183 35.57 -11.03 16.63
N ARG A 184 35.33 -10.57 15.40
CA ARG A 184 35.54 -9.19 14.96
C ARG A 184 34.22 -8.58 14.52
N ARG A 185 33.97 -7.33 14.91
CA ARG A 185 32.85 -6.51 14.44
C ARG A 185 33.39 -5.38 13.58
N LEU A 186 32.80 -5.20 12.41
CA LEU A 186 33.00 -4.08 11.50
C LEU A 186 31.65 -3.39 11.28
N CYS A 187 31.63 -2.07 11.25
CA CYS A 187 30.42 -1.30 11.02
C CYS A 187 30.61 -0.40 9.78
N ILE A 188 29.58 -0.33 8.94
CA ILE A 188 29.57 0.44 7.69
C ILE A 188 28.28 1.26 7.66
N ASP A 189 28.44 2.58 7.52
CA ASP A 189 27.34 3.52 7.36
C ASP A 189 27.25 3.97 5.90
N PHE A 190 26.05 3.91 5.34
CA PHE A 190 25.72 4.38 4.00
C PHE A 190 24.79 5.59 4.14
N MET A 191 25.33 6.77 3.85
CA MET A 191 24.58 8.02 3.80
C MET A 191 24.18 8.33 2.37
N THR A 192 22.94 8.77 2.20
CA THR A 192 22.43 9.27 0.91
C THR A 192 22.24 10.77 1.04
N LEU A 193 22.77 11.54 0.09
CA LEU A 193 22.60 12.99 0.05
C LEU A 193 21.83 13.36 -1.20
N LEU A 194 20.67 13.97 -1.04
CA LEU A 194 19.86 14.49 -2.14
C LEU A 194 19.97 16.01 -2.14
N ALA A 195 20.45 16.59 -3.26
CA ALA A 195 20.76 18.02 -3.36
C ALA A 195 21.68 18.53 -2.23
N GLY A 196 22.61 17.67 -1.76
CA GLY A 196 23.52 17.97 -0.66
C GLY A 196 22.93 17.86 0.76
N GLU A 197 21.64 17.55 0.92
CA GLU A 197 21.01 17.35 2.23
C GLU A 197 21.25 15.91 2.71
N PRO A 198 21.93 15.70 3.86
CA PRO A 198 22.33 14.37 4.28
C PRO A 198 21.23 13.60 5.02
N ALA A 199 20.87 12.46 4.47
CA ALA A 199 20.07 11.44 5.10
C ALA A 199 21.00 10.41 5.80
N LYS A 200 20.99 10.41 7.14
CA LYS A 200 21.94 9.63 7.96
C LYS A 200 21.30 8.35 8.52
N PRO A 201 22.08 7.27 8.70
CA PRO A 201 21.62 6.13 9.46
C PRO A 201 21.15 6.56 10.86
N LYS A 202 19.97 6.08 11.27
CA LYS A 202 19.38 6.39 12.59
C LYS A 202 19.94 5.52 13.71
N ARG A 203 20.69 4.47 13.36
CA ARG A 203 21.26 3.48 14.28
C ARG A 203 22.73 3.33 13.98
N GLY A 204 23.53 3.12 15.01
CA GLY A 204 24.98 2.96 14.91
C GLY A 204 25.47 1.58 15.34
N CYS A 205 26.79 1.42 15.38
CA CYS A 205 27.45 0.15 15.68
C CYS A 205 27.01 -0.43 17.04
N GLY A 206 26.67 -1.73 17.08
CA GLY A 206 26.22 -2.42 18.31
C GLY A 206 24.73 -2.24 18.65
N SER A 207 23.95 -1.53 17.83
CA SER A 207 22.51 -1.30 18.08
C SER A 207 21.65 -2.58 18.03
N PHE A 208 22.19 -3.69 17.48
CA PHE A 208 21.48 -4.97 17.42
C PHE A 208 21.48 -5.74 18.75
N GLU A 209 22.46 -5.51 19.63
CA GLU A 209 22.65 -6.28 20.87
C GLU A 209 21.91 -5.70 22.08
N SER A 210 21.44 -4.45 21.99
CA SER A 210 20.35 -4.03 22.86
C SER A 210 19.14 -4.89 22.52
N VAL A 211 18.84 -5.88 23.37
CA VAL A 211 17.75 -6.88 23.25
C VAL A 211 16.36 -6.28 23.00
N ALA A 212 16.25 -4.95 23.02
CA ALA A 212 15.15 -4.15 22.54
C ALA A 212 15.69 -2.79 22.07
N GLY A 213 16.48 -2.74 20.98
CA GLY A 213 16.78 -1.46 20.32
C GLY A 213 15.42 -0.87 19.96
N PRO A 214 14.96 0.23 20.61
CA PRO A 214 13.54 0.52 20.65
C PRO A 214 13.05 0.62 19.21
N ALA A 215 12.08 -0.23 18.84
CA ALA A 215 11.17 0.13 17.77
C ALA A 215 10.82 1.61 18.04
N PRO A 216 11.03 2.53 17.08
CA PRO A 216 11.00 3.95 17.38
C PRO A 216 9.76 4.30 18.23
N GLU A 217 9.91 5.07 19.30
CA GLU A 217 8.93 5.21 20.38
C GLU A 217 7.48 5.44 19.89
N TYR A 218 7.33 6.29 18.85
CA TYR A 218 6.05 6.56 18.19
C TYR A 218 5.33 5.33 17.60
N ARG A 219 6.08 4.26 17.28
CA ARG A 219 5.56 3.01 16.71
C ARG A 219 5.07 2.08 17.80
N VAL A 220 5.86 1.95 18.86
CA VAL A 220 5.43 1.24 20.06
C VAL A 220 4.14 1.87 20.56
N ASP A 221 4.04 3.19 20.51
CA ASP A 221 2.81 3.90 20.83
C ASP A 221 1.69 3.58 19.84
N TRP A 222 1.91 3.64 18.52
CA TRP A 222 0.88 3.28 17.53
C TRP A 222 0.30 1.88 17.75
N ILE A 223 1.17 0.88 17.89
CA ILE A 223 0.78 -0.53 18.09
C ILE A 223 0.11 -0.71 19.46
N ARG A 224 0.57 -0.02 20.51
CA ARG A 224 -0.05 -0.08 21.85
C ARG A 224 -1.44 0.54 21.86
N HIS A 225 -1.65 1.61 21.10
CA HIS A 225 -2.91 2.36 21.12
C HIS A 225 -3.98 1.81 20.17
N ALA A 226 -3.61 0.97 19.20
CA ALA A 226 -4.57 0.28 18.34
C ALA A 226 -5.45 -0.71 19.12
N PRO A 227 -6.70 -0.96 18.68
CA PRO A 227 -7.55 -1.96 19.30
C PRO A 227 -6.90 -3.34 19.29
N LYS A 228 -7.17 -4.15 20.33
CA LYS A 228 -6.66 -5.51 20.45
C LYS A 228 -7.72 -6.50 20.04
N LEU A 229 -7.38 -7.33 19.05
CA LEU A 229 -8.17 -8.47 18.65
C LEU A 229 -7.70 -9.70 19.42
N PHE A 230 -8.67 -10.48 19.88
CA PHE A 230 -8.50 -11.89 20.23
C PHE A 230 -9.53 -12.67 19.41
N SER A 231 -9.06 -13.61 18.59
CA SER A 231 -9.90 -14.56 17.87
C SER A 231 -9.41 -15.98 18.10
N ASP A 232 -10.32 -16.94 18.10
CA ASP A 232 -10.00 -18.37 18.05
C ASP A 232 -9.68 -18.89 16.64
N TYR A 233 -9.69 -17.99 15.65
CA TYR A 233 -9.24 -18.28 14.29
C TYR A 233 -7.88 -17.63 14.01
N ASP A 234 -6.84 -18.47 13.96
CA ASP A 234 -5.45 -18.03 13.86
C ASP A 234 -5.19 -17.14 12.64
N ALA A 235 -5.76 -17.46 11.47
CA ALA A 235 -5.53 -16.69 10.25
C ALA A 235 -6.03 -15.25 10.38
N LEU A 236 -7.20 -15.05 10.99
CA LEU A 236 -7.73 -13.70 11.26
C LEU A 236 -6.88 -12.95 12.29
N GLN A 237 -6.46 -13.63 13.37
CA GLN A 237 -5.61 -13.03 14.40
C GLN A 237 -4.28 -12.53 13.79
N HIS A 238 -3.59 -13.38 13.04
CA HIS A 238 -2.30 -13.05 12.44
C HIS A 238 -2.45 -11.97 11.37
N ALA A 239 -3.46 -12.06 10.50
CA ALA A 239 -3.70 -11.03 9.49
C ALA A 239 -3.97 -9.66 10.12
N TYR A 240 -4.80 -9.58 11.17
CA TYR A 240 -5.06 -8.33 11.88
C TYR A 240 -3.81 -7.74 12.54
N ASP A 241 -3.08 -8.56 13.29
CA ASP A 241 -1.86 -8.10 13.97
C ASP A 241 -0.81 -7.62 12.95
N GLN A 242 -0.63 -8.37 11.87
CA GLN A 242 0.29 -8.01 10.79
C GLN A 242 -0.15 -6.73 10.07
N SER A 243 -1.44 -6.54 9.83
CA SER A 243 -1.98 -5.29 9.28
C SER A 243 -1.68 -4.06 10.15
N ILE A 244 -1.72 -4.19 11.49
CA ILE A 244 -1.31 -3.10 12.41
C ILE A 244 0.18 -2.78 12.24
N PHE A 245 1.03 -3.82 12.17
CA PHE A 245 2.47 -3.64 11.97
C PHE A 245 2.78 -3.00 10.61
N ASP A 246 2.09 -3.42 9.54
CA ASP A 246 2.28 -2.93 8.19
C ASP A 246 1.84 -1.47 8.05
N MET A 247 0.69 -1.10 8.62
CA MET A 247 0.26 0.31 8.67
C MET A 247 1.25 1.19 9.43
N ALA A 248 1.86 0.66 10.50
CA ALA A 248 2.92 1.38 11.22
C ALA A 248 4.20 1.51 10.39
N ALA A 249 4.53 0.48 9.59
CA ALA A 249 5.70 0.45 8.71
C ALA A 249 5.61 1.42 7.55
N LEU A 250 4.41 1.54 6.95
CA LEU A 250 4.16 2.36 5.78
C LEU A 250 4.10 3.86 6.07
N ARG A 251 4.15 4.30 7.33
CA ARG A 251 4.05 5.74 7.65
C ARG A 251 5.17 6.55 7.00
N LEU A 252 4.77 7.50 6.16
CA LEU A 252 5.67 8.51 5.60
C LEU A 252 6.13 9.48 6.67
N LYS A 253 7.36 9.98 6.50
CA LYS A 253 8.00 10.92 7.41
C LYS A 253 8.81 11.93 6.63
N GLY A 254 9.07 13.07 7.26
CA GLY A 254 9.99 14.08 6.75
C GLY A 254 9.44 15.48 7.00
N PRO A 255 10.26 16.53 6.89
CA PRO A 255 9.85 17.91 7.13
C PRO A 255 8.61 18.34 6.31
N ARG A 256 8.46 17.80 5.10
CA ARG A 256 7.32 18.05 4.21
C ARG A 256 6.02 17.37 4.68
N MET A 257 6.12 16.20 5.33
CA MET A 257 4.97 15.42 5.84
C MET A 257 4.60 15.75 7.29
N ASN A 258 5.55 16.22 8.11
CA ASN A 258 5.34 16.46 9.54
C ASN A 258 4.31 17.56 9.85
N LYS A 259 3.95 18.40 8.87
CA LYS A 259 2.97 19.48 9.03
C LYS A 259 1.51 19.03 8.89
N VAL A 260 1.27 17.81 8.37
CA VAL A 260 -0.04 17.40 7.84
C VAL A 260 -0.63 16.15 8.48
N GLY A 261 0.10 15.51 9.40
CA GLY A 261 -0.36 14.35 10.17
C GLY A 261 0.24 13.02 9.70
N ILE A 262 -0.46 11.92 9.96
CA ILE A 262 -0.01 10.56 9.63
C ILE A 262 -0.56 10.16 8.27
N VAL A 263 0.32 9.93 7.30
CA VAL A 263 -0.01 9.48 5.94
C VAL A 263 0.77 8.20 5.63
N PRO A 264 0.13 7.15 5.08
CA PRO A 264 0.83 5.96 4.67
C PRO A 264 1.43 6.14 3.27
N ALA A 265 2.56 5.49 3.02
CA ALA A 265 3.01 5.18 1.68
C ALA A 265 2.02 4.19 1.06
N ALA A 266 1.82 4.25 -0.27
CA ALA A 266 0.98 3.25 -0.95
C ALA A 266 1.54 1.84 -0.76
N GLY A 267 2.85 1.65 -0.93
CA GLY A 267 3.49 0.37 -0.65
C GLY A 267 4.96 0.30 -0.99
N ILE A 268 5.61 -0.75 -0.52
CA ILE A 268 7.05 -0.95 -0.64
C ILE A 268 7.32 -2.12 -1.60
N PRO A 269 8.27 -1.99 -2.54
CA PRO A 269 9.22 -0.87 -2.67
C PRO A 269 8.75 0.28 -3.59
N TRP A 270 7.88 0.00 -4.56
CA TRP A 270 7.69 0.88 -5.72
C TRP A 270 6.86 2.15 -5.48
N TYR A 271 6.14 2.18 -4.38
CA TYR A 271 5.14 3.21 -4.09
C TYR A 271 5.38 3.84 -2.71
N ALA A 272 6.66 4.00 -2.35
CA ALA A 272 7.15 4.56 -1.08
C ALA A 272 6.93 6.08 -0.94
N THR A 273 5.76 6.58 -1.34
CA THR A 273 5.38 7.99 -1.32
C THR A 273 3.86 8.16 -1.11
N CYS A 274 3.40 9.41 -1.02
CA CYS A 274 1.98 9.75 -0.84
C CYS A 274 1.20 9.49 -2.13
N PHE A 275 0.15 8.67 -2.02
CA PHE A 275 -0.84 8.43 -3.06
C PHE A 275 -2.22 8.79 -2.53
N GLY A 276 -2.98 9.56 -3.31
CA GLY A 276 -4.29 10.05 -2.89
C GLY A 276 -5.27 8.91 -2.64
N ARG A 277 -5.55 8.13 -3.69
CA ARG A 277 -6.50 7.01 -3.63
C ARG A 277 -6.11 5.95 -2.61
N ASP A 278 -4.87 5.46 -2.65
CA ASP A 278 -4.38 4.42 -1.73
C ASP A 278 -4.48 4.86 -0.28
N GLY A 279 -4.07 6.10 0.02
CA GLY A 279 -4.18 6.69 1.34
C GLY A 279 -5.64 6.78 1.81
N ILE A 280 -6.55 7.20 0.93
CA ILE A 280 -7.98 7.30 1.23
C ILE A 280 -8.59 5.92 1.50
N ILE A 281 -8.33 4.93 0.64
CA ILE A 281 -8.84 3.58 0.79
C ILE A 281 -8.32 2.94 2.08
N ALA A 282 -7.01 3.04 2.34
CA ALA A 282 -6.41 2.53 3.57
C ALA A 282 -7.01 3.20 4.82
N ALA A 283 -7.21 4.51 4.78
CA ALA A 283 -7.86 5.24 5.87
C ALA A 283 -9.31 4.75 6.08
N TYR A 284 -10.09 4.61 5.01
CA TYR A 284 -11.47 4.10 5.07
C TYR A 284 -11.53 2.71 5.70
N GLN A 285 -10.70 1.78 5.24
CA GLN A 285 -10.66 0.39 5.70
C GLN A 285 -10.29 0.26 7.18
N THR A 286 -9.58 1.24 7.73
CA THR A 286 -9.02 1.19 9.09
C THR A 286 -9.73 2.11 10.09
N LEU A 287 -10.77 2.86 9.68
CA LEU A 287 -11.44 3.88 10.49
C LEU A 287 -11.76 3.48 11.94
N PRO A 288 -12.37 2.30 12.23
CA PRO A 288 -12.72 1.91 13.60
C PRO A 288 -11.49 1.68 14.50
N TYR A 289 -10.33 1.49 13.89
CA TYR A 289 -9.10 1.06 14.53
C TYR A 289 -8.06 2.17 14.60
N LEU A 290 -7.86 2.89 13.49
CA LEU A 290 -6.79 3.85 13.27
C LEU A 290 -7.33 5.17 12.67
N PRO A 291 -8.31 5.85 13.29
CA PRO A 291 -8.94 7.04 12.71
C PRO A 291 -7.96 8.20 12.49
N ASP A 292 -6.85 8.24 13.23
CA ASP A 292 -5.78 9.24 13.06
C ASP A 292 -5.18 9.22 11.65
N LEU A 293 -5.25 8.07 10.95
CA LEU A 293 -4.85 7.93 9.55
C LEU A 293 -5.77 8.74 8.63
N ALA A 294 -7.09 8.68 8.83
CA ALA A 294 -8.05 9.44 8.05
C ALA A 294 -7.89 10.95 8.23
N TYR A 295 -7.67 11.41 9.46
CA TYR A 295 -7.36 12.82 9.73
C TYR A 295 -6.10 13.29 8.98
N GLY A 296 -5.02 12.50 9.02
CA GLY A 296 -3.77 12.83 8.35
C GLY A 296 -3.90 12.83 6.83
N VAL A 297 -4.55 11.82 6.26
CA VAL A 297 -4.81 11.71 4.82
C VAL A 297 -5.67 12.88 4.33
N LEU A 298 -6.82 13.15 4.97
CA LEU A 298 -7.71 14.23 4.54
C LEU A 298 -7.01 15.60 4.57
N ARG A 299 -6.32 15.94 5.67
CA ARG A 299 -5.59 17.23 5.76
C ARG A 299 -4.46 17.35 4.74
N SER A 300 -3.73 16.26 4.50
CA SER A 300 -2.64 16.25 3.53
C SER A 300 -3.17 16.47 2.11
N LEU A 301 -4.21 15.74 1.71
CA LEU A 301 -4.81 15.87 0.39
C LEU A 301 -5.54 17.22 0.22
N ALA A 302 -6.06 17.80 1.29
CA ALA A 302 -6.63 19.15 1.26
C ALA A 302 -5.60 20.23 0.93
N ILE A 303 -4.36 20.09 1.40
CA ILE A 303 -3.27 21.04 1.13
C ILE A 303 -2.83 20.99 -0.33
N TYR A 304 -2.86 19.80 -0.93
CA TYR A 304 -2.46 19.57 -2.32
C TYR A 304 -3.66 19.40 -3.26
N GLN A 305 -4.87 19.77 -2.87
CA GLN A 305 -6.02 19.73 -3.76
C GLN A 305 -5.81 20.73 -4.90
N GLY A 306 -6.11 20.33 -6.13
CA GLY A 306 -5.92 21.14 -7.32
C GLY A 306 -6.63 22.49 -7.20
N ALA A 307 -5.96 23.54 -7.65
CA ALA A 307 -6.41 24.93 -7.59
C ALA A 307 -6.48 25.58 -8.97
N GLU A 308 -5.70 25.08 -9.93
CA GLU A 308 -5.59 25.64 -11.28
C GLU A 308 -5.82 24.55 -12.34
N VAL A 309 -6.03 24.97 -13.58
CA VAL A 309 -6.07 24.05 -14.73
C VAL A 309 -4.65 23.95 -15.29
N ASN A 310 -3.99 22.82 -15.06
CA ASN A 310 -2.66 22.53 -15.59
C ASN A 310 -2.66 21.19 -16.34
N PRO A 311 -2.74 21.21 -17.68
CA PRO A 311 -2.78 19.99 -18.49
C PRO A 311 -1.52 19.11 -18.41
N LEU A 312 -0.37 19.66 -17.99
CA LEU A 312 0.89 18.91 -17.92
C LEU A 312 0.86 17.87 -16.79
N ILE A 313 0.31 18.25 -15.63
CA ILE A 313 0.20 17.39 -14.44
C ILE A 313 -1.23 16.94 -14.19
N GLU A 314 -2.14 17.25 -15.11
CA GLU A 314 -3.57 16.92 -15.09
C GLU A 314 -4.34 17.52 -13.91
N GLU A 315 -3.87 18.67 -13.42
CA GLU A 315 -4.50 19.41 -12.35
C GLU A 315 -5.77 20.09 -12.86
N GLU A 316 -6.84 19.97 -12.07
CA GLU A 316 -8.08 20.70 -12.25
C GLU A 316 -8.53 21.24 -10.87
N PRO A 317 -9.18 22.41 -10.81
CA PRO A 317 -9.69 22.96 -9.56
C PRO A 317 -10.62 21.97 -8.82
N GLY A 318 -10.28 21.66 -7.58
CA GLY A 318 -11.02 20.72 -6.73
C GLY A 318 -10.59 19.26 -6.84
N LYS A 319 -9.76 18.89 -7.83
CA LYS A 319 -9.28 17.52 -8.03
C LYS A 319 -8.32 17.09 -6.92
N ILE A 320 -8.43 15.85 -6.47
CA ILE A 320 -7.47 15.24 -5.54
C ILE A 320 -6.33 14.58 -6.33
N LEU A 321 -5.10 14.73 -5.85
CA LEU A 321 -3.90 14.20 -6.51
C LEU A 321 -3.91 12.68 -6.63
N HIS A 322 -3.21 12.18 -7.65
CA HIS A 322 -2.86 10.77 -7.81
C HIS A 322 -1.69 10.41 -6.89
N GLU A 323 -0.53 11.04 -7.10
CA GLU A 323 0.68 10.81 -6.30
C GLU A 323 1.55 12.06 -6.15
N ILE A 324 2.43 12.04 -5.15
CA ILE A 324 3.49 13.04 -4.96
C ILE A 324 4.85 12.39 -5.19
N ARG A 325 5.67 12.98 -6.07
CA ARG A 325 7.08 12.63 -6.31
C ARG A 325 7.94 13.86 -6.08
N TRP A 326 8.61 13.91 -4.93
CA TRP A 326 9.41 15.08 -4.56
C TRP A 326 10.61 15.32 -5.48
N SER A 327 11.00 14.30 -6.26
CA SER A 327 11.99 14.37 -7.32
C SER A 327 11.61 15.32 -8.46
N GLY A 328 10.32 15.62 -8.66
CA GLY A 328 9.80 16.34 -9.85
C GLY A 328 9.55 15.44 -11.07
N VAL A 329 9.98 14.17 -10.98
CA VAL A 329 9.74 13.15 -12.00
C VAL A 329 8.47 12.39 -11.62
N THR A 330 7.40 12.62 -12.38
CA THR A 330 6.06 12.05 -12.17
C THR A 330 5.69 11.12 -13.34
N PRO A 331 4.51 10.48 -13.34
CA PRO A 331 4.04 9.69 -14.49
C PRO A 331 3.87 10.55 -15.76
N ALA A 332 3.70 11.86 -15.61
CA ALA A 332 3.70 12.81 -16.73
C ALA A 332 5.11 13.12 -17.27
N GLY A 333 6.16 12.63 -16.62
CA GLY A 333 7.56 12.86 -16.95
C GLY A 333 8.26 13.78 -15.95
N ASP A 334 9.42 14.31 -16.35
CA ASP A 334 10.11 15.37 -15.62
C ASP A 334 9.36 16.70 -15.87
N THR A 335 8.59 17.14 -14.88
CA THR A 335 7.64 18.25 -15.03
C THR A 335 8.01 19.48 -14.20
N ASP A 336 9.13 19.46 -13.47
CA ASP A 336 9.46 20.40 -12.38
C ASP A 336 8.38 20.50 -11.27
N HIS A 337 7.28 19.73 -11.38
CA HIS A 337 6.19 19.66 -10.42
C HIS A 337 6.27 18.34 -9.64
N SER A 338 6.12 18.42 -8.33
CA SER A 338 6.14 17.23 -7.48
C SER A 338 4.81 16.51 -7.37
N VAL A 339 3.70 17.05 -7.90
CA VAL A 339 2.36 16.49 -7.72
C VAL A 339 1.78 16.16 -9.09
N TYR A 340 1.20 14.97 -9.20
CA TYR A 340 0.50 14.50 -10.38
C TYR A 340 -0.95 14.18 -10.04
N TYR A 341 -1.89 14.59 -10.91
CA TYR A 341 -3.33 14.56 -10.67
C TYR A 341 -4.09 13.62 -11.63
N GLY A 342 -3.41 12.70 -12.32
CA GLY A 342 -4.05 11.71 -13.21
C GLY A 342 -4.83 10.62 -12.49
N SER A 343 -5.80 11.00 -11.65
CA SER A 343 -6.74 10.14 -10.94
C SER A 343 -8.15 10.68 -11.15
N VAL A 344 -9.09 9.82 -11.55
CA VAL A 344 -10.50 10.19 -11.75
C VAL A 344 -11.35 9.91 -10.51
N ASP A 345 -10.90 9.01 -9.63
CA ASP A 345 -11.65 8.46 -8.50
C ASP A 345 -11.37 9.16 -7.16
N GLY A 346 -10.15 9.67 -6.96
CA GLY A 346 -9.67 10.20 -5.69
C GLY A 346 -10.54 11.33 -5.11
N THR A 347 -11.11 12.19 -5.95
CA THR A 347 -11.94 13.33 -5.53
C THR A 347 -13.23 12.88 -4.85
N MET A 348 -13.92 11.88 -5.41
CA MET A 348 -15.15 11.33 -4.81
C MET A 348 -14.81 10.56 -3.53
N LEU A 349 -13.76 9.76 -3.57
CA LEU A 349 -13.31 8.98 -2.42
C LEU A 349 -12.93 9.88 -1.23
N TYR A 350 -12.36 11.06 -1.48
CA TYR A 350 -12.05 12.05 -0.45
C TYR A 350 -13.31 12.52 0.31
N ILE A 351 -14.38 12.82 -0.42
CA ILE A 351 -15.68 13.23 0.16
C ILE A 351 -16.27 12.08 0.99
N ILE A 352 -16.23 10.86 0.45
CA ILE A 352 -16.72 9.66 1.14
C ILE A 352 -15.97 9.43 2.46
N LEU A 353 -14.64 9.54 2.45
CA LEU A 353 -13.83 9.38 3.65
C LEU A 353 -14.12 10.45 4.70
N LEU A 354 -14.30 11.72 4.30
CA LEU A 354 -14.65 12.79 5.23
C LEU A 354 -15.99 12.50 5.94
N ASN A 355 -16.99 12.03 5.19
CA ASN A 355 -18.29 11.67 5.78
C ASN A 355 -18.20 10.47 6.71
N GLU A 356 -17.49 9.42 6.31
CA GLU A 356 -17.33 8.24 7.17
C GLU A 356 -16.51 8.55 8.42
N LEU A 357 -15.47 9.40 8.32
CA LEU A 357 -14.77 9.89 9.49
C LEU A 357 -15.74 10.60 10.45
N TYR A 358 -16.57 11.52 9.93
CA TYR A 358 -17.58 12.21 10.73
C TYR A 358 -18.55 11.24 11.40
N LYS A 359 -19.06 10.23 10.68
CA LYS A 359 -19.97 9.21 11.25
C LYS A 359 -19.34 8.43 12.40
N TRP A 360 -18.04 8.15 12.35
CA TRP A 360 -17.32 7.44 13.40
C TRP A 360 -16.89 8.33 14.58
N THR A 361 -16.62 9.61 14.36
CA THR A 361 -16.03 10.49 15.38
C THR A 361 -16.98 11.56 15.93
N ALA A 362 -18.05 11.89 15.20
CA ALA A 362 -18.91 13.05 15.43
C ALA A 362 -18.14 14.38 15.47
N ASP A 363 -16.95 14.44 14.87
CA ASP A 363 -16.09 15.60 14.90
C ASP A 363 -16.56 16.62 13.85
N LYS A 364 -17.40 17.56 14.26
CA LYS A 364 -17.82 18.69 13.40
C LYS A 364 -16.65 19.61 13.05
N GLY A 365 -15.62 19.67 13.90
CA GLY A 365 -14.48 20.56 13.71
C GLY A 365 -13.69 20.26 12.44
N ILE A 366 -13.46 18.98 12.13
CA ILE A 366 -12.79 18.60 10.88
C ILE A 366 -13.65 18.89 9.63
N VAL A 367 -14.98 18.78 9.74
CA VAL A 367 -15.91 19.11 8.65
C VAL A 367 -15.89 20.62 8.38
N GLU A 368 -15.92 21.44 9.43
CA GLU A 368 -15.78 22.90 9.34
C GLU A 368 -14.41 23.30 8.77
N GLU A 369 -13.33 22.69 9.28
CA GLU A 369 -11.95 22.91 8.80
C GLU A 369 -11.83 22.67 7.29
N LEU A 370 -12.43 21.59 6.79
CA LEU A 370 -12.32 21.16 5.40
C LEU A 370 -13.50 21.60 4.50
N LYS A 371 -14.40 22.46 4.99
CA LYS A 371 -15.59 22.93 4.24
C LYS A 371 -15.22 23.45 2.84
N GLY A 372 -14.18 24.27 2.74
CA GLY A 372 -13.74 24.83 1.45
C GLY A 372 -13.25 23.76 0.47
N ASN A 373 -12.56 22.73 0.96
CA ASN A 373 -12.09 21.61 0.15
C ASN A 373 -13.24 20.69 -0.28
N LEU A 374 -14.21 20.44 0.61
CA LEU A 374 -15.43 19.69 0.32
C LEU A 374 -16.24 20.34 -0.80
N ILE A 375 -16.44 21.67 -0.73
CA ILE A 375 -17.16 22.41 -1.77
C ILE A 375 -16.44 22.26 -3.12
N ARG A 376 -15.13 22.54 -3.18
CA ARG A 376 -14.37 22.42 -4.44
C ARG A 376 -14.36 20.99 -4.99
N ALA A 377 -14.26 19.97 -4.13
CA ALA A 377 -14.33 18.58 -4.57
C ALA A 377 -15.69 18.23 -5.16
N THR A 378 -16.77 18.75 -4.56
CA THR A 378 -18.14 18.56 -5.04
C THR A 378 -18.37 19.28 -6.38
N GLU A 379 -17.87 20.51 -6.50
CA GLU A 379 -17.90 21.29 -7.74
C GLU A 379 -17.10 20.62 -8.86
N TRP A 380 -15.95 20.00 -8.54
CA TRP A 380 -15.14 19.27 -9.53
C TRP A 380 -15.93 18.16 -10.22
N ILE A 381 -16.73 17.39 -9.47
CA ILE A 381 -17.56 16.29 -10.02
C ILE A 381 -18.45 16.80 -11.16
N GLU A 382 -19.03 17.99 -11.00
CA GLU A 382 -20.02 18.54 -11.93
C GLU A 382 -19.39 19.42 -13.02
N ALA A 383 -18.26 20.07 -12.76
CA ALA A 383 -17.67 21.04 -13.66
C ALA A 383 -16.48 20.51 -14.50
N TYR A 384 -15.75 19.53 -13.98
CA TYR A 384 -14.53 19.00 -14.61
C TYR A 384 -14.59 17.48 -14.84
N GLY A 385 -15.26 16.76 -13.94
CA GLY A 385 -15.50 15.33 -14.04
C GLY A 385 -16.46 14.98 -15.18
N ASP A 386 -17.55 15.73 -15.34
CA ASP A 386 -18.53 15.56 -16.42
C ASP A 386 -18.16 16.44 -17.63
N LYS A 387 -17.29 15.93 -18.50
CA LYS A 387 -16.66 16.72 -19.57
C LYS A 387 -17.62 17.07 -20.71
N ASP A 388 -18.62 16.25 -20.97
CA ASP A 388 -19.58 16.45 -22.06
C ASP A 388 -21.02 16.75 -21.58
N ASN A 389 -21.24 16.87 -20.27
CA ASN A 389 -22.51 17.20 -19.61
C ASN A 389 -23.59 16.12 -19.80
N ASP A 390 -23.18 14.86 -19.95
CA ASP A 390 -24.10 13.72 -20.01
C ASP A 390 -24.46 13.13 -18.63
N GLY A 391 -23.80 13.62 -17.57
CA GLY A 391 -24.02 13.24 -16.19
C GLY A 391 -23.00 12.24 -15.65
N TYR A 392 -22.05 11.76 -16.46
CA TYR A 392 -21.02 10.80 -16.04
C TYR A 392 -19.67 11.45 -15.83
N VAL A 393 -18.93 10.94 -14.83
CA VAL A 393 -17.55 11.35 -14.58
C VAL A 393 -16.61 10.59 -15.52
N GLU A 394 -15.80 11.33 -16.27
CA GLU A 394 -14.92 10.81 -17.31
C GLU A 394 -13.47 11.28 -17.14
N TYR A 395 -12.55 10.52 -17.71
CA TYR A 395 -11.16 10.95 -17.84
C TYR A 395 -10.69 10.93 -19.30
N VAL A 396 -9.72 11.80 -19.57
CA VAL A 396 -8.94 11.84 -20.81
C VAL A 396 -7.53 12.28 -20.47
N ARG A 397 -6.53 11.56 -20.96
CA ARG A 397 -5.13 11.94 -20.79
C ARG A 397 -4.83 13.21 -21.59
N SER A 398 -4.41 14.27 -20.90
CA SER A 398 -4.40 15.64 -21.45
C SER A 398 -3.31 15.93 -22.51
N GLN A 399 -2.11 15.34 -22.42
CA GLN A 399 -0.95 15.73 -23.25
C GLN A 399 -0.19 14.54 -23.87
N GLY A 400 -0.79 13.34 -23.92
CA GLY A 400 -0.13 12.14 -24.43
C GLY A 400 0.97 11.56 -23.50
N THR A 401 1.35 12.29 -22.44
CA THR A 401 2.12 11.81 -21.29
C THR A 401 1.20 11.66 -20.07
N GLY A 402 1.60 10.86 -19.08
CA GLY A 402 0.75 10.48 -17.96
C GLY A 402 0.07 9.13 -18.14
N LEU A 403 -0.75 8.77 -17.16
CA LEU A 403 -1.49 7.51 -17.14
C LEU A 403 -2.57 7.49 -18.23
N GLU A 404 -2.63 6.38 -18.96
CA GLU A 404 -3.70 6.15 -19.94
C GLU A 404 -5.05 5.98 -19.25
N ASN A 405 -5.09 5.13 -18.21
CA ASN A 405 -6.27 4.85 -17.40
C ASN A 405 -6.09 5.49 -16.02
N GLN A 406 -7.12 6.20 -15.54
CA GLN A 406 -7.02 7.02 -14.32
C GLN A 406 -7.91 6.51 -13.16
N GLY A 407 -8.58 5.37 -13.34
CA GLY A 407 -9.28 4.66 -12.28
C GLY A 407 -8.34 3.81 -11.44
N TRP A 408 -8.89 3.01 -10.52
CA TRP A 408 -8.07 2.16 -9.63
C TRP A 408 -7.26 1.12 -10.37
N LYS A 409 -7.75 0.64 -11.53
CA LYS A 409 -6.97 -0.13 -12.50
C LYS A 409 -6.24 0.80 -13.46
N ASP A 410 -5.17 1.42 -12.99
CA ASP A 410 -4.44 2.47 -13.73
C ASP A 410 -3.39 1.96 -14.74
N SER A 411 -3.26 0.63 -14.93
CA SER A 411 -2.38 0.12 -15.99
C SER A 411 -2.93 0.48 -17.36
N TRP A 412 -2.04 0.79 -18.31
CA TRP A 412 -2.39 1.21 -19.66
C TRP A 412 -3.28 0.21 -20.43
N ASP A 413 -3.33 -1.05 -19.99
CA ASP A 413 -4.01 -2.16 -20.65
C ASP A 413 -5.28 -2.66 -19.95
N SER A 414 -5.76 -1.96 -18.91
CA SER A 414 -6.82 -2.45 -18.02
C SER A 414 -8.24 -2.33 -18.57
N VAL A 415 -8.53 -1.34 -19.43
CA VAL A 415 -9.88 -1.08 -19.95
C VAL A 415 -9.99 -1.56 -21.40
N ARG A 416 -10.66 -2.70 -21.59
CA ARG A 416 -10.76 -3.38 -22.89
C ARG A 416 -12.14 -3.94 -23.12
N PHE A 417 -12.55 -4.03 -24.38
CA PHE A 417 -13.71 -4.81 -24.79
C PHE A 417 -13.45 -6.31 -24.60
N ALA A 418 -14.51 -7.11 -24.60
CA ALA A 418 -14.45 -8.56 -24.41
C ALA A 418 -13.55 -9.26 -25.45
N ASP A 419 -13.44 -8.68 -26.66
CA ASP A 419 -12.57 -9.15 -27.74
C ASP A 419 -11.09 -8.70 -27.63
N GLY A 420 -10.78 -7.91 -26.60
CA GLY A 420 -9.42 -7.43 -26.29
C GLY A 420 -9.04 -6.09 -26.90
N ARG A 421 -9.89 -5.47 -27.74
CA ARG A 421 -9.68 -4.09 -28.21
C ARG A 421 -9.64 -3.12 -27.03
N PHE A 422 -8.81 -2.09 -27.12
CA PHE A 422 -8.78 -1.03 -26.11
C PHE A 422 -10.00 -0.13 -26.23
N ALA A 423 -10.54 0.31 -25.10
CA ALA A 423 -11.45 1.45 -25.09
C ALA A 423 -10.69 2.74 -25.43
N GLU A 424 -11.39 3.71 -26.03
CA GLU A 424 -10.82 5.02 -26.36
C GLU A 424 -11.43 6.10 -25.48
N ALA A 425 -10.60 7.04 -25.02
CA ALA A 425 -11.04 8.15 -24.18
C ALA A 425 -11.82 9.24 -24.94
N PRO A 426 -12.73 9.99 -24.29
CA PRO A 426 -13.07 9.96 -22.85
C PRO A 426 -13.69 8.63 -22.38
N ILE A 427 -13.31 8.17 -21.18
CA ILE A 427 -13.81 6.91 -20.62
C ILE A 427 -14.57 7.20 -19.32
N ALA A 428 -15.81 6.72 -19.24
CA ALA A 428 -16.63 6.74 -18.03
C ALA A 428 -16.63 5.35 -17.37
N LEU A 429 -15.82 5.15 -16.32
CA LEU A 429 -15.72 3.87 -15.60
C LEU A 429 -16.93 3.63 -14.68
N CYS A 430 -17.41 2.39 -14.58
CA CYS A 430 -18.63 2.09 -13.84
C CYS A 430 -18.48 2.35 -12.33
N GLU A 431 -17.40 1.89 -11.71
CA GLU A 431 -17.17 2.06 -10.27
C GLU A 431 -17.04 3.52 -9.87
N VAL A 432 -16.47 4.35 -10.77
CA VAL A 432 -16.33 5.79 -10.59
C VAL A 432 -17.70 6.47 -10.54
N GLN A 433 -18.67 6.00 -11.31
CA GLN A 433 -20.05 6.50 -11.23
C GLN A 433 -20.70 6.11 -9.90
N GLY A 434 -20.41 4.89 -9.41
CA GLY A 434 -20.76 4.47 -8.07
C GLY A 434 -20.17 5.39 -7.00
N TYR A 435 -18.88 5.74 -7.10
CA TYR A 435 -18.24 6.67 -6.17
C TYR A 435 -18.85 8.06 -6.27
N ALA A 436 -19.17 8.56 -7.47
CA ALA A 436 -19.85 9.85 -7.65
C ALA A 436 -21.23 9.87 -7.00
N TYR A 437 -22.00 8.78 -7.14
CA TYR A 437 -23.28 8.63 -6.44
C TYR A 437 -23.13 8.68 -4.92
N MET A 438 -22.23 7.87 -4.37
CA MET A 438 -21.99 7.83 -2.93
C MET A 438 -21.42 9.15 -2.39
N ALA A 439 -20.52 9.79 -3.14
CA ALA A 439 -19.95 11.09 -2.79
C ALA A 439 -20.99 12.21 -2.79
N LYS A 440 -21.94 12.23 -3.74
CA LYS A 440 -23.05 13.20 -3.71
C LYS A 440 -23.95 13.03 -2.48
N LEU A 441 -24.22 11.79 -2.05
CA LEU A 441 -24.95 11.53 -0.81
C LEU A 441 -24.15 11.93 0.44
N ALA A 442 -22.87 11.57 0.48
CA ALA A 442 -21.95 11.92 1.56
C ALA A 442 -21.78 13.44 1.70
N ALA A 443 -21.59 14.15 0.58
CA ALA A 443 -21.55 15.60 0.56
C ALA A 443 -22.88 16.19 1.07
N ALA A 444 -24.03 15.64 0.68
CA ALA A 444 -25.32 16.12 1.18
C ALA A 444 -25.47 15.98 2.70
N GLU A 445 -25.01 14.87 3.27
CA GLU A 445 -24.99 14.67 4.74
C GLU A 445 -24.09 15.71 5.42
N LEU A 446 -22.87 15.90 4.91
CA LEU A 446 -21.94 16.91 5.43
C LEU A 446 -22.46 18.35 5.27
N MET A 447 -23.18 18.65 4.18
CA MET A 447 -23.82 19.95 3.99
C MET A 447 -24.95 20.18 5.00
N ASP A 448 -25.71 19.16 5.39
CA ASP A 448 -26.68 19.29 6.48
C ASP A 448 -25.99 19.55 7.82
N VAL A 449 -24.83 18.92 8.09
CA VAL A 449 -24.01 19.20 9.29
C VAL A 449 -23.52 20.65 9.33
N LEU A 450 -23.28 21.24 8.15
CA LEU A 450 -22.86 22.64 7.97
C LEU A 450 -24.04 23.62 7.82
N ASP A 451 -25.27 23.18 8.06
CA ASP A 451 -26.52 23.94 7.91
C ASP A 451 -26.80 24.45 6.47
N GLU A 452 -26.18 23.86 5.44
CA GLU A 452 -26.35 24.17 4.01
C GLU A 452 -27.48 23.32 3.37
N THR A 453 -28.67 23.33 3.98
CA THR A 453 -29.78 22.41 3.64
C THR A 453 -30.26 22.48 2.18
N ALA A 454 -30.16 23.64 1.53
CA ALA A 454 -30.56 23.79 0.13
C ALA A 454 -29.63 22.99 -0.80
N GLU A 455 -28.33 23.06 -0.54
CA GLU A 455 -27.32 22.34 -1.30
C GLU A 455 -27.41 20.83 -1.03
N ALA A 456 -27.62 20.44 0.23
CA ALA A 456 -27.86 19.05 0.60
C ALA A 456 -29.04 18.42 -0.18
N LYS A 457 -30.15 19.16 -0.36
CA LYS A 457 -31.29 18.70 -1.17
C LYS A 457 -30.95 18.58 -2.66
N ARG A 458 -30.21 19.53 -3.21
CA ARG A 458 -29.76 19.52 -4.62
C ARG A 458 -28.88 18.30 -4.89
N LEU A 459 -27.91 18.03 -4.03
CA LEU A 459 -26.99 16.91 -4.14
C LEU A 459 -27.71 15.55 -4.06
N ARG A 460 -28.69 15.40 -3.15
CA ARG A 460 -29.53 14.19 -3.10
C ARG A 460 -30.34 13.96 -4.38
N ALA A 461 -30.92 15.03 -4.94
CA ALA A 461 -31.66 14.94 -6.20
C ALA A 461 -30.71 14.57 -7.37
N SER A 462 -29.52 15.17 -7.42
CA SER A 462 -28.47 14.87 -8.40
C SER A 462 -27.99 13.41 -8.28
N ALA A 463 -27.80 12.89 -7.07
CA ALA A 463 -27.46 11.50 -6.83
C ALA A 463 -28.54 10.53 -7.32
N LEU A 464 -29.82 10.83 -7.05
CA LEU A 464 -30.94 10.00 -7.52
C LEU A 464 -31.04 9.98 -9.05
N ALA A 465 -30.83 11.13 -9.71
CA ALA A 465 -30.78 11.22 -11.17
C ALA A 465 -29.65 10.36 -11.74
N LEU A 466 -28.43 10.48 -11.19
CA LEU A 466 -27.28 9.66 -11.59
C LEU A 466 -27.56 8.17 -11.43
N LYS A 467 -28.10 7.74 -10.29
CA LYS A 467 -28.49 6.34 -10.06
C LYS A 467 -29.47 5.84 -11.13
N THR A 468 -30.45 6.66 -11.49
CA THR A 468 -31.47 6.29 -12.48
C THR A 468 -30.85 6.13 -13.87
N SER A 469 -30.06 7.10 -14.33
CA SER A 469 -29.39 7.02 -15.64
C SER A 469 -28.38 5.88 -15.67
N PHE A 470 -27.55 5.71 -14.64
CA PHE A 470 -26.56 4.64 -14.56
C PHE A 470 -27.17 3.24 -14.74
N ASN A 471 -28.25 2.93 -14.01
CA ASN A 471 -28.91 1.62 -14.10
C ASN A 471 -29.57 1.36 -15.46
N LYS A 472 -29.77 2.40 -16.28
CA LYS A 472 -30.27 2.30 -17.64
C LYS A 472 -29.12 2.21 -18.66
N ASP A 473 -28.13 3.07 -18.54
CA ASP A 473 -27.16 3.32 -19.61
C ASP A 473 -25.90 2.45 -19.48
N PHE A 474 -25.57 1.92 -18.29
CA PHE A 474 -24.44 0.98 -18.11
C PHE A 474 -24.88 -0.50 -18.09
N TRP A 475 -26.18 -0.78 -18.04
CA TRP A 475 -26.69 -2.15 -17.99
C TRP A 475 -26.64 -2.80 -19.36
N MET A 476 -26.02 -3.97 -19.44
CA MET A 476 -26.00 -4.82 -20.64
C MET A 476 -27.05 -5.93 -20.49
N ASP A 477 -28.14 -5.86 -21.25
CA ASP A 477 -29.23 -6.85 -21.18
C ASP A 477 -28.74 -8.28 -21.46
N GLU A 478 -27.86 -8.43 -22.45
CA GLU A 478 -27.06 -9.64 -22.68
C GLU A 478 -25.59 -9.24 -22.51
N PRO A 479 -24.83 -9.83 -21.57
CA PRO A 479 -25.10 -11.06 -20.81
C PRO A 479 -25.85 -10.88 -19.47
N GLY A 480 -26.38 -9.69 -19.16
CA GLY A 480 -26.96 -9.40 -17.84
C GLY A 480 -25.89 -9.00 -16.83
N PHE A 481 -25.22 -7.87 -17.09
CA PHE A 481 -24.18 -7.33 -16.21
C PHE A 481 -23.97 -5.84 -16.48
N PHE A 482 -23.20 -5.15 -15.64
CA PHE A 482 -22.79 -3.76 -15.92
C PHE A 482 -21.56 -3.75 -16.82
N ALA A 483 -21.56 -2.89 -17.84
CA ALA A 483 -20.36 -2.60 -18.63
C ALA A 483 -19.25 -2.07 -17.71
N GLU A 484 -17.99 -2.43 -17.98
CA GLU A 484 -16.84 -1.89 -17.23
C GLU A 484 -16.75 -0.37 -17.37
N ALA A 485 -17.08 0.13 -18.57
CA ALA A 485 -17.09 1.55 -18.88
C ALA A 485 -18.02 1.87 -20.06
N LEU A 486 -18.24 3.17 -20.28
CA LEU A 486 -18.58 3.72 -21.59
C LEU A 486 -17.33 4.35 -22.20
N ASP A 487 -17.08 4.11 -23.48
CA ASP A 487 -15.97 4.73 -24.23
C ASP A 487 -16.37 6.09 -24.85
N LYS A 488 -15.47 6.68 -25.66
CA LYS A 488 -15.70 7.96 -26.34
C LYS A 488 -16.99 8.05 -27.15
N ASP A 489 -17.45 6.92 -27.70
CA ASP A 489 -18.63 6.83 -28.55
C ASP A 489 -19.87 6.40 -27.73
N LYS A 490 -19.72 6.37 -26.39
CA LYS A 490 -20.69 5.90 -25.39
C LYS A 490 -21.13 4.46 -25.62
N VAL A 491 -20.24 3.65 -26.17
CA VAL A 491 -20.45 2.21 -26.36
C VAL A 491 -20.06 1.47 -25.08
N HIS A 492 -20.81 0.43 -24.72
CA HIS A 492 -20.48 -0.46 -23.61
C HIS A 492 -19.12 -1.12 -23.85
N VAL A 493 -18.17 -0.87 -22.96
CA VAL A 493 -16.99 -1.69 -22.79
C VAL A 493 -17.44 -2.97 -22.08
N ASP A 494 -17.68 -4.01 -22.88
CA ASP A 494 -18.44 -5.21 -22.54
C ASP A 494 -17.65 -6.30 -21.79
N SER A 495 -16.43 -6.00 -21.35
CA SER A 495 -15.65 -6.92 -20.52
C SER A 495 -16.30 -7.17 -19.17
N ILE A 496 -16.29 -8.43 -18.74
CA ILE A 496 -16.74 -8.80 -17.39
C ILE A 496 -15.57 -8.68 -16.42
N THR A 497 -15.70 -7.75 -15.48
CA THR A 497 -14.66 -7.40 -14.51
C THR A 497 -15.21 -7.30 -13.08
N SER A 498 -14.31 -7.18 -12.11
CA SER A 498 -14.68 -7.07 -10.69
C SER A 498 -15.29 -5.72 -10.30
N ASN A 499 -15.13 -4.68 -11.13
CA ASN A 499 -15.58 -3.30 -10.87
C ASN A 499 -17.07 -3.24 -10.50
N ALA A 500 -17.88 -4.05 -11.18
CA ALA A 500 -19.31 -4.12 -10.92
C ALA A 500 -19.63 -4.56 -9.47
N GLY A 501 -18.75 -5.32 -8.82
CA GLY A 501 -18.91 -5.67 -7.40
C GLY A 501 -18.72 -4.49 -6.47
N GLN A 502 -17.93 -3.47 -6.84
CA GLN A 502 -17.83 -2.23 -6.06
C GLN A 502 -19.08 -1.34 -6.20
N LEU A 503 -19.85 -1.48 -7.29
CA LEU A 503 -21.14 -0.79 -7.41
C LEU A 503 -22.10 -1.19 -6.28
N LEU A 504 -22.05 -2.44 -5.82
CA LEU A 504 -22.82 -2.91 -4.67
C LEU A 504 -22.41 -2.18 -3.38
N TRP A 505 -21.12 -1.90 -3.18
CA TRP A 505 -20.68 -1.12 -2.02
C TRP A 505 -21.25 0.30 -2.04
N THR A 506 -21.28 0.92 -3.21
CA THR A 506 -21.77 2.30 -3.35
C THR A 506 -23.29 2.45 -3.20
N GLY A 507 -24.04 1.34 -3.34
CA GLY A 507 -25.51 1.34 -3.30
C GLY A 507 -26.18 1.87 -4.57
N ILE A 508 -25.42 2.14 -5.63
CA ILE A 508 -25.96 2.67 -6.89
C ILE A 508 -26.81 1.62 -7.62
N VAL A 509 -26.57 0.32 -7.43
CA VAL A 509 -27.27 -0.76 -8.15
C VAL A 509 -28.72 -0.90 -7.68
N ASP A 510 -29.65 -1.06 -8.62
CA ASP A 510 -31.03 -1.40 -8.29
C ASP A 510 -31.16 -2.85 -7.80
N ARG A 511 -32.08 -3.11 -6.87
CA ARG A 511 -32.18 -4.43 -6.21
C ARG A 511 -32.47 -5.59 -7.18
N ASP A 512 -33.18 -5.34 -8.27
CA ASP A 512 -33.47 -6.32 -9.32
C ASP A 512 -32.20 -6.81 -10.06
N LYS A 513 -31.18 -5.95 -10.16
CA LYS A 513 -29.91 -6.27 -10.83
C LYS A 513 -28.86 -6.85 -9.88
N ALA A 514 -28.96 -6.57 -8.59
CA ALA A 514 -27.98 -6.97 -7.59
C ALA A 514 -27.82 -8.50 -7.49
N ASP A 515 -28.91 -9.26 -7.61
CA ASP A 515 -28.86 -10.74 -7.60
C ASP A 515 -28.07 -11.29 -8.80
N ILE A 516 -28.26 -10.69 -9.97
CA ILE A 516 -27.58 -11.08 -11.22
C ILE A 516 -26.09 -10.77 -11.12
N VAL A 517 -25.74 -9.58 -10.62
CA VAL A 517 -24.33 -9.19 -10.40
C VAL A 517 -23.66 -10.14 -9.42
N ARG A 518 -24.32 -10.45 -8.28
CA ARG A 518 -23.82 -11.42 -7.32
C ARG A 518 -23.54 -12.75 -8.00
N GLU A 519 -24.52 -13.36 -8.66
CA GLU A 519 -24.34 -14.66 -9.31
C GLU A 519 -23.17 -14.65 -10.29
N ARG A 520 -23.08 -13.61 -11.13
CA ARG A 520 -22.02 -13.48 -12.13
C ARG A 520 -20.61 -13.41 -11.53
N LEU A 521 -20.43 -12.72 -10.39
CA LEU A 521 -19.13 -12.60 -9.70
C LEU A 521 -18.64 -13.95 -9.13
N PHE A 522 -19.56 -14.87 -8.82
CA PHE A 522 -19.24 -16.18 -8.23
C PHE A 522 -19.13 -17.32 -9.25
N GLU A 523 -19.33 -17.03 -10.54
CA GLU A 523 -19.05 -17.99 -11.61
C GLU A 523 -17.55 -18.37 -11.62
N PRO A 524 -17.20 -19.62 -12.00
CA PRO A 524 -15.81 -20.12 -11.92
C PRO A 524 -14.79 -19.30 -12.70
N ASP A 525 -15.24 -18.60 -13.75
CA ASP A 525 -14.37 -17.74 -14.54
C ASP A 525 -14.01 -16.42 -13.85
N MET A 526 -14.74 -16.01 -12.80
CA MET A 526 -14.48 -14.85 -11.95
C MET A 526 -13.96 -15.26 -10.56
N PHE A 527 -14.66 -16.14 -9.84
CA PHE A 527 -14.25 -16.59 -8.51
C PHE A 527 -13.30 -17.79 -8.59
N SER A 528 -12.02 -17.52 -8.39
CA SER A 528 -10.92 -18.50 -8.53
C SER A 528 -10.83 -19.55 -7.42
N GLY A 529 -11.57 -19.37 -6.32
CA GLY A 529 -11.40 -20.08 -5.06
C GLY A 529 -10.37 -19.44 -4.11
N TRP A 530 -9.57 -18.48 -4.57
CA TRP A 530 -8.73 -17.61 -3.74
C TRP A 530 -9.30 -16.19 -3.59
N GLY A 531 -10.33 -15.87 -4.36
CA GLY A 531 -10.93 -14.54 -4.45
C GLY A 531 -11.50 -14.29 -5.85
N ILE A 532 -12.17 -13.14 -6.00
CA ILE A 532 -12.71 -12.63 -7.26
C ILE A 532 -11.56 -12.00 -8.05
N ARG A 533 -11.45 -12.41 -9.31
CA ARG A 533 -10.47 -11.90 -10.28
C ARG A 533 -10.89 -10.53 -10.79
N THR A 534 -9.89 -9.73 -11.15
CA THR A 534 -10.10 -8.42 -11.80
C THR A 534 -10.76 -8.50 -13.17
N MET A 535 -10.61 -9.64 -13.86
CA MET A 535 -11.23 -9.91 -15.15
C MET A 535 -11.60 -11.39 -15.28
N SER A 536 -12.73 -11.65 -15.94
CA SER A 536 -13.20 -12.99 -16.27
C SER A 536 -12.20 -13.72 -17.15
N SER A 537 -11.92 -14.99 -16.82
CA SER A 537 -11.08 -15.87 -17.64
C SER A 537 -11.63 -16.23 -19.02
N LYS A 538 -12.85 -15.77 -19.35
CA LYS A 538 -13.46 -15.89 -20.68
C LYS A 538 -13.19 -14.67 -21.57
N MET A 539 -12.66 -13.57 -21.04
CA MET A 539 -12.34 -12.37 -21.82
C MET A 539 -11.03 -12.56 -22.58
N ALA A 540 -10.92 -12.00 -23.79
CA ALA A 540 -9.72 -12.17 -24.62
C ALA A 540 -8.45 -11.58 -23.98
N ALA A 541 -8.60 -10.53 -23.16
CA ALA A 541 -7.49 -9.88 -22.47
C ALA A 541 -7.06 -10.57 -21.16
N TYR A 542 -7.76 -11.63 -20.74
CA TYR A 542 -7.47 -12.27 -19.48
C TYR A 542 -6.04 -12.86 -19.45
N ASN A 543 -5.34 -12.56 -18.37
CA ASN A 543 -4.06 -13.15 -18.02
C ASN A 543 -3.95 -13.26 -16.49
N ALA A 544 -3.85 -14.48 -15.99
CA ALA A 544 -3.67 -14.79 -14.57
C ALA A 544 -2.48 -14.06 -13.91
N MET A 545 -1.48 -13.69 -14.71
CA MET A 545 -0.24 -13.02 -14.29
C MET A 545 -0.24 -11.53 -14.65
N SER A 546 -1.34 -10.97 -15.16
CA SER A 546 -1.45 -9.53 -15.43
C SER A 546 -1.74 -8.76 -14.15
N TYR A 547 -1.22 -7.53 -14.08
CA TYR A 547 -1.45 -6.62 -12.97
C TYR A 547 -2.94 -6.31 -12.74
N HIS A 548 -3.70 -6.00 -13.81
CA HIS A 548 -5.14 -5.64 -13.71
C HIS A 548 -6.08 -6.51 -14.56
N ASN A 549 -5.57 -7.47 -15.35
CA ASN A 549 -6.40 -8.26 -16.29
C ASN A 549 -6.55 -9.74 -15.88
N GLY A 550 -6.67 -10.05 -14.60
CA GLY A 550 -6.93 -11.42 -14.15
C GLY A 550 -6.36 -11.82 -12.79
N SER A 551 -5.53 -10.97 -12.20
CA SER A 551 -5.04 -11.07 -10.81
C SER A 551 -6.16 -10.92 -9.78
N ILE A 552 -5.81 -11.14 -8.51
CA ILE A 552 -6.73 -10.99 -7.37
C ILE A 552 -6.15 -9.94 -6.44
N TRP A 553 -6.97 -8.94 -6.12
CA TRP A 553 -6.60 -7.79 -5.29
C TRP A 553 -7.36 -7.84 -3.96
N PRO A 554 -6.67 -7.91 -2.81
CA PRO A 554 -7.32 -7.96 -1.51
C PRO A 554 -8.24 -6.77 -1.22
N HIS A 555 -7.85 -5.55 -1.62
CA HIS A 555 -8.65 -4.36 -1.37
C HIS A 555 -9.97 -4.37 -2.17
N ASP A 556 -9.92 -4.76 -3.44
CA ASP A 556 -11.08 -4.87 -4.32
C ASP A 556 -12.06 -5.91 -3.76
N ASN A 557 -11.55 -7.09 -3.40
CA ASN A 557 -12.36 -8.14 -2.77
C ASN A 557 -12.98 -7.68 -1.44
N ALA A 558 -12.30 -6.84 -0.65
CA ALA A 558 -12.87 -6.28 0.57
C ALA A 558 -14.04 -5.31 0.28
N PHE A 559 -13.99 -4.50 -0.78
CA PHE A 559 -15.12 -3.65 -1.15
C PHE A 559 -16.27 -4.41 -1.80
N ILE A 560 -15.98 -5.41 -2.64
CA ILE A 560 -17.02 -6.30 -3.17
C ILE A 560 -17.76 -6.99 -2.02
N MET A 561 -17.01 -7.53 -1.05
CA MET A 561 -17.57 -8.11 0.17
C MET A 561 -18.44 -7.11 0.94
N LYS A 562 -17.98 -5.86 1.13
CA LYS A 562 -18.78 -4.83 1.80
C LYS A 562 -20.09 -4.55 1.07
N GLY A 563 -20.05 -4.53 -0.26
CA GLY A 563 -21.24 -4.39 -1.11
C GLY A 563 -22.20 -5.58 -0.99
N LEU A 564 -21.69 -6.80 -0.99
CA LEU A 564 -22.50 -8.01 -0.78
C LEU A 564 -23.27 -7.94 0.55
N ILE A 565 -22.61 -7.50 1.63
CA ILE A 565 -23.26 -7.32 2.95
C ILE A 565 -24.35 -6.25 2.90
N ALA A 566 -24.08 -5.10 2.25
CA ALA A 566 -25.06 -4.02 2.15
C ALA A 566 -26.37 -4.44 1.45
N TYR A 567 -26.32 -5.46 0.58
CA TYR A 567 -27.48 -6.05 -0.09
C TYR A 567 -28.05 -7.29 0.61
N GLY A 568 -27.42 -7.77 1.70
CA GLY A 568 -27.87 -8.93 2.47
C GLY A 568 -27.29 -10.27 2.00
N TYR A 569 -26.32 -10.28 1.10
CA TYR A 569 -25.64 -11.48 0.57
C TYR A 569 -24.51 -11.93 1.50
N HIS A 570 -24.86 -12.24 2.75
CA HIS A 570 -23.88 -12.55 3.80
C HIS A 570 -23.10 -13.84 3.53
N ALA A 571 -23.72 -14.87 2.93
CA ALA A 571 -23.05 -16.14 2.65
C ALA A 571 -21.93 -15.95 1.60
N GLU A 572 -22.21 -15.17 0.55
CA GLU A 572 -21.28 -14.78 -0.48
C GLU A 572 -20.14 -13.92 0.08
N ALA A 573 -20.47 -12.94 0.92
CA ALA A 573 -19.47 -12.11 1.60
C ALA A 573 -18.49 -12.96 2.43
N LEU A 574 -19.00 -13.91 3.22
CA LEU A 574 -18.17 -14.82 4.00
C LEU A 574 -17.29 -15.71 3.13
N ARG A 575 -17.78 -16.20 1.99
CA ARG A 575 -16.97 -16.97 1.03
C ARG A 575 -15.78 -16.18 0.49
N VAL A 576 -15.93 -14.88 0.27
CA VAL A 576 -14.82 -14.01 -0.18
C VAL A 576 -13.82 -13.79 0.96
N ILE A 577 -14.30 -13.53 2.19
CA ILE A 577 -13.46 -13.35 3.37
C ILE A 577 -12.61 -14.59 3.61
N ASP A 578 -13.24 -15.78 3.63
CA ASP A 578 -12.56 -17.05 3.85
C ASP A 578 -11.49 -17.29 2.79
N ALA A 579 -11.82 -17.08 1.51
CA ALA A 579 -10.89 -17.31 0.41
C ALA A 579 -9.65 -16.40 0.48
N VAL A 580 -9.83 -15.12 0.80
CA VAL A 580 -8.73 -14.16 0.86
C VAL A 580 -7.90 -14.33 2.14
N LEU A 581 -8.52 -14.52 3.31
CA LEU A 581 -7.78 -14.80 4.55
C LEU A 581 -6.99 -16.09 4.46
N ASP A 582 -7.56 -17.13 3.83
CA ASP A 582 -6.86 -18.38 3.59
C ASP A 582 -5.69 -18.22 2.63
N ALA A 583 -5.82 -17.40 1.57
CA ALA A 583 -4.68 -17.05 0.72
C ALA A 583 -3.56 -16.36 1.51
N GLY A 584 -3.91 -15.48 2.45
CA GLY A 584 -2.98 -14.78 3.34
C GLY A 584 -2.01 -15.71 4.07
N GLN A 585 -2.45 -16.90 4.46
CA GLN A 585 -1.65 -17.88 5.20
C GLN A 585 -0.41 -18.40 4.45
N TYR A 586 -0.39 -18.28 3.12
CA TYR A 586 0.70 -18.79 2.28
C TYR A 586 1.81 -17.77 2.04
N PHE A 587 1.55 -16.49 2.31
CA PHE A 587 2.50 -15.41 2.08
C PHE A 587 3.37 -15.15 3.31
N SER A 588 4.53 -14.53 3.09
CA SER A 588 5.47 -14.20 4.16
C SER A 588 4.81 -13.34 5.25
N PHE A 589 5.02 -13.71 6.51
CA PHE A 589 4.38 -13.08 7.68
C PHE A 589 2.84 -13.20 7.72
N GLN A 590 2.24 -14.07 6.91
CA GLN A 590 0.79 -14.21 6.76
C GLN A 590 0.08 -12.89 6.41
N ARG A 591 0.78 -12.00 5.69
CA ARG A 591 0.24 -10.72 5.21
C ARG A 591 -0.33 -10.88 3.81
N LEU A 592 -1.32 -10.05 3.49
CA LEU A 592 -1.82 -9.95 2.12
C LEU A 592 -0.91 -9.03 1.30
N PRO A 593 -0.39 -9.47 0.14
CA PRO A 593 0.34 -8.59 -0.78
C PRO A 593 -0.64 -7.64 -1.49
N GLU A 594 -0.11 -6.64 -2.19
CA GLU A 594 -0.88 -5.73 -3.05
C GLU A 594 -1.86 -6.47 -3.97
N LEU A 595 -1.37 -7.53 -4.62
CA LEU A 595 -2.09 -8.45 -5.47
C LEU A 595 -1.36 -9.80 -5.52
N PHE A 596 -2.05 -10.82 -5.99
CA PHE A 596 -1.43 -12.10 -6.35
C PHE A 596 -2.02 -12.63 -7.66
N CYS A 597 -1.29 -13.55 -8.31
CA CYS A 597 -1.69 -14.09 -9.59
C CYS A 597 -3.02 -14.83 -9.45
N GLY A 598 -3.92 -14.61 -10.40
CA GLY A 598 -5.18 -15.30 -10.44
C GLY A 598 -5.00 -16.67 -11.07
N PHE A 599 -4.46 -17.67 -10.38
CA PHE A 599 -4.62 -19.05 -10.81
C PHE A 599 -5.81 -19.67 -10.06
N GLU A 600 -6.49 -20.63 -10.68
CA GLU A 600 -7.61 -21.29 -10.03
C GLU A 600 -7.08 -22.20 -8.91
N ARG A 601 -7.69 -22.11 -7.72
CA ARG A 601 -7.30 -22.87 -6.53
C ARG A 601 -7.26 -24.38 -6.76
N SER A 602 -8.19 -24.91 -7.56
CA SER A 602 -8.25 -26.35 -7.89
C SER A 602 -6.98 -26.84 -8.62
N SER A 603 -6.37 -25.96 -9.42
CA SER A 603 -5.17 -26.22 -10.22
C SER A 603 -3.88 -25.91 -9.46
N SER A 604 -3.78 -24.73 -8.83
CA SER A 604 -2.54 -24.26 -8.22
C SER A 604 -2.31 -24.83 -6.82
N ARG A 605 -3.38 -25.15 -6.08
CA ARG A 605 -3.39 -25.62 -4.67
C ARG A 605 -2.80 -24.65 -3.64
N VAL A 606 -2.02 -23.66 -4.07
CA VAL A 606 -1.51 -22.52 -3.32
C VAL A 606 -1.75 -21.23 -4.13
N PRO A 607 -1.93 -20.06 -3.51
CA PRO A 607 -1.91 -18.80 -4.24
C PRO A 607 -0.49 -18.56 -4.80
N ILE A 608 -0.40 -17.88 -5.93
CA ILE A 608 0.87 -17.68 -6.65
C ILE A 608 1.26 -16.20 -6.56
N ASP A 609 2.48 -15.94 -6.10
CA ASP A 609 3.03 -14.58 -5.97
C ASP A 609 2.96 -13.81 -7.29
N TYR A 610 2.68 -12.51 -7.21
CA TYR A 610 2.96 -11.58 -8.29
C TYR A 610 4.31 -10.89 -7.96
N PRO A 611 5.39 -11.13 -8.73
CA PRO A 611 6.75 -10.77 -8.31
C PRO A 611 6.98 -9.29 -7.96
N ALA A 612 6.27 -8.37 -8.64
CA ALA A 612 6.43 -6.93 -8.44
C ALA A 612 5.41 -6.33 -7.43
N ALA A 613 4.63 -7.17 -6.74
CA ALA A 613 3.61 -6.72 -5.80
C ALA A 613 4.21 -5.99 -4.60
N GLY A 614 3.61 -4.87 -4.22
CA GLY A 614 3.91 -4.23 -2.95
C GLY A 614 3.62 -5.16 -1.76
N SER A 615 4.60 -5.33 -0.87
CA SER A 615 4.44 -6.16 0.34
C SER A 615 5.37 -5.64 1.44
N PRO A 616 4.88 -4.76 2.34
CA PRO A 616 3.48 -4.36 2.52
C PRO A 616 2.95 -3.34 1.50
N GLN A 617 1.62 -3.31 1.35
CA GLN A 617 0.85 -2.31 0.60
C GLN A 617 -0.33 -1.82 1.46
N ALA A 618 -0.59 -0.51 1.50
CA ALA A 618 -1.54 0.12 2.42
C ALA A 618 -2.96 -0.42 2.30
N TRP A 619 -3.55 -0.44 1.10
CA TRP A 619 -4.91 -0.95 0.92
C TRP A 619 -5.06 -2.47 1.13
N ALA A 620 -3.96 -3.22 1.08
CA ALA A 620 -3.95 -4.65 1.30
C ALA A 620 -3.83 -4.94 2.80
N ALA A 621 -2.99 -4.15 3.50
CA ALA A 621 -2.92 -4.14 4.95
C ALA A 621 -4.26 -3.65 5.58
N GLY A 622 -5.00 -2.75 4.93
CA GLY A 622 -6.31 -2.32 5.41
C GLY A 622 -7.42 -3.36 5.19
N ALA A 623 -7.31 -4.22 4.18
CA ALA A 623 -8.36 -5.15 3.80
C ALA A 623 -8.81 -6.10 4.93
N PRO A 624 -7.93 -6.76 5.72
CA PRO A 624 -8.33 -7.59 6.87
C PRO A 624 -9.14 -6.83 7.92
N MET A 625 -8.82 -5.55 8.16
CA MET A 625 -9.57 -4.72 9.11
C MET A 625 -10.98 -4.38 8.60
N LEU A 626 -11.12 -4.12 7.30
CA LEU A 626 -12.43 -3.92 6.70
C LEU A 626 -13.24 -5.22 6.72
N MET A 627 -12.60 -6.37 6.46
CA MET A 627 -13.23 -7.69 6.60
C MET A 627 -13.71 -7.95 8.02
N LEU A 628 -12.91 -7.61 9.04
CA LEU A 628 -13.33 -7.71 10.44
C LEU A 628 -14.51 -6.78 10.76
N THR A 629 -14.46 -5.53 10.29
CA THR A 629 -15.56 -4.55 10.45
C THR A 629 -16.86 -5.10 9.87
N ALA A 630 -16.77 -5.68 8.67
CA ALA A 630 -17.87 -6.30 7.96
C ALA A 630 -18.41 -7.57 8.64
N MET A 631 -17.53 -8.48 9.08
CA MET A 631 -17.90 -9.69 9.82
C MET A 631 -18.65 -9.35 11.11
N LEU A 632 -18.29 -8.25 11.77
CA LEU A 632 -18.96 -7.78 12.98
C LEU A 632 -20.20 -6.93 12.68
N GLY A 633 -20.43 -6.57 11.42
CA GLY A 633 -21.50 -5.67 10.99
C GLY A 633 -21.43 -4.31 11.71
N MET A 634 -20.22 -3.79 11.92
CA MET A 634 -20.02 -2.54 12.65
C MET A 634 -20.39 -1.34 11.78
N ASP A 635 -21.33 -0.53 12.26
CA ASP A 635 -21.68 0.77 11.66
C ASP A 635 -21.92 1.80 12.75
N ALA A 636 -21.26 2.95 12.65
CA ALA A 636 -21.28 3.99 13.67
C ALA A 636 -22.10 5.20 13.23
N ASN A 637 -22.92 5.69 14.14
CA ASN A 637 -23.44 7.05 14.12
C ASN A 637 -23.09 7.70 15.46
N ALA A 638 -21.88 8.25 15.51
CA ALA A 638 -21.33 8.81 16.73
C ALA A 638 -22.05 10.07 17.21
N GLU A 639 -22.68 10.84 16.31
CA GLU A 639 -23.48 12.01 16.67
C GLU A 639 -24.69 11.59 17.53
N GLU A 640 -25.37 10.52 17.14
CA GLU A 640 -26.47 9.92 17.89
C GLU A 640 -26.01 8.94 18.99
N LYS A 641 -24.69 8.80 19.18
CA LYS A 641 -24.05 7.82 20.06
C LYS A 641 -24.56 6.39 19.85
N VAL A 642 -24.71 5.98 18.59
CA VAL A 642 -25.14 4.63 18.21
C VAL A 642 -23.98 3.89 17.57
N LEU A 643 -23.77 2.65 18.00
CA LEU A 643 -22.96 1.66 17.28
C LEU A 643 -23.87 0.47 16.97
N THR A 644 -24.08 0.19 15.70
CA THR A 644 -24.78 -1.01 15.23
C THR A 644 -23.78 -2.15 15.13
N LEU A 645 -24.19 -3.34 15.58
CA LEU A 645 -23.47 -4.59 15.40
C LEU A 645 -24.43 -5.61 14.77
N ASN A 646 -23.98 -6.29 13.72
CA ASN A 646 -24.71 -7.38 13.07
C ASN A 646 -23.73 -8.52 12.73
N PRO A 647 -23.22 -9.26 13.73
CA PRO A 647 -22.13 -10.18 13.50
C PRO A 647 -22.54 -11.39 12.66
N ARG A 648 -21.80 -11.63 11.59
CA ARG A 648 -21.83 -12.81 10.74
C ARG A 648 -20.39 -13.28 10.59
N LEU A 649 -20.05 -14.37 11.27
CA LEU A 649 -18.71 -14.92 11.25
C LEU A 649 -18.65 -16.18 10.37
N PRO A 650 -17.50 -16.49 9.76
CA PRO A 650 -17.24 -17.81 9.19
C PRO A 650 -17.49 -18.93 10.19
N ALA A 651 -17.82 -20.12 9.70
CA ALA A 651 -18.21 -21.26 10.54
C ALA A 651 -17.15 -21.70 11.55
N ASP A 652 -15.87 -21.42 11.26
CA ASP A 652 -14.72 -21.80 12.06
C ASP A 652 -14.33 -20.74 13.13
N ILE A 653 -15.06 -19.62 13.20
CA ILE A 653 -14.82 -18.57 14.21
C ILE A 653 -15.94 -18.61 15.25
N TYR A 654 -15.62 -19.03 16.48
CA TYR A 654 -16.59 -19.07 17.57
C TYR A 654 -16.48 -17.86 18.48
N ARG A 655 -15.32 -17.20 18.52
CA ARG A 655 -15.07 -16.10 19.44
C ARG A 655 -14.27 -14.99 18.78
N VAL A 656 -14.80 -13.77 18.91
CA VAL A 656 -14.08 -12.53 18.58
C VAL A 656 -14.22 -11.57 19.76
N PHE A 657 -13.11 -11.23 20.38
CA PHE A 657 -13.04 -10.15 21.37
C PHE A 657 -12.24 -8.99 20.78
N LEU A 658 -12.84 -7.81 20.79
CA LEU A 658 -12.23 -6.59 20.27
C LEU A 658 -12.20 -5.53 21.38
N ALA A 659 -11.00 -5.17 21.81
CA ALA A 659 -10.77 -4.23 22.90
C ALA A 659 -10.35 -2.86 22.37
N GLY A 660 -11.06 -1.81 22.77
CA GLY A 660 -10.66 -0.42 22.53
C GLY A 660 -10.96 0.13 21.14
N VAL A 661 -12.01 -0.35 20.48
CA VAL A 661 -12.57 0.25 19.24
C VAL A 661 -12.84 1.72 19.44
N ARG A 662 -12.41 2.56 18.49
CA ARG A 662 -12.54 4.01 18.61
C ARG A 662 -13.84 4.49 17.99
N VAL A 663 -14.69 5.12 18.80
CA VAL A 663 -15.96 5.72 18.34
C VAL A 663 -16.32 6.93 19.22
N GLY A 664 -16.69 8.05 18.58
CA GLY A 664 -17.02 9.34 19.21
C GLY A 664 -16.00 9.82 20.25
N GLY A 665 -14.70 9.69 19.95
CA GLY A 665 -13.62 10.09 20.87
C GLY A 665 -13.44 9.17 22.09
N THR A 666 -14.18 8.06 22.17
CA THR A 666 -14.09 7.08 23.27
C THR A 666 -13.60 5.72 22.77
N ARG A 667 -13.35 4.80 23.71
CA ARG A 667 -12.88 3.44 23.45
C ARG A 667 -13.90 2.43 23.95
N LEU A 668 -14.40 1.59 23.07
CA LEU A 668 -15.40 0.57 23.36
C LEU A 668 -14.79 -0.82 23.19
N SER A 669 -15.11 -1.73 24.13
CA SER A 669 -14.61 -3.11 24.14
C SER A 669 -15.79 -4.07 24.22
N PHE A 670 -15.82 -5.07 23.35
CA PHE A 670 -16.89 -6.07 23.30
C PHE A 670 -16.40 -7.41 22.81
N GLU A 671 -17.18 -8.44 23.12
CA GLU A 671 -16.96 -9.81 22.68
C GLU A 671 -18.19 -10.32 21.94
N VAL A 672 -17.97 -11.07 20.86
CA VAL A 672 -18.95 -11.83 20.12
C VAL A 672 -18.63 -13.31 20.30
N LEU A 673 -19.62 -14.07 20.78
CA LEU A 673 -19.58 -15.52 20.91
C LEU A 673 -20.64 -16.14 20.01
N MET A 674 -20.26 -17.10 19.16
CA MET A 674 -21.20 -17.84 18.34
C MET A 674 -21.74 -19.03 19.12
N GLU A 675 -23.02 -19.00 19.48
CA GLU A 675 -23.72 -20.07 20.19
C GLU A 675 -24.81 -20.65 19.29
N ARG A 676 -24.68 -21.93 18.90
CA ARG A 676 -25.65 -22.62 18.01
C ARG A 676 -25.92 -21.89 16.69
N GLY A 677 -24.91 -21.18 16.17
CA GLY A 677 -25.00 -20.41 14.92
C GLY A 677 -25.54 -18.99 15.07
N GLU A 678 -25.89 -18.56 16.29
CA GLU A 678 -26.35 -17.20 16.57
C GLU A 678 -25.29 -16.40 17.35
N PRO A 679 -25.07 -15.11 17.04
CA PRO A 679 -24.13 -14.28 17.76
C PRO A 679 -24.69 -13.80 19.10
N ASN A 680 -23.94 -14.00 20.18
CA ASN A 680 -24.17 -13.40 21.49
C ASN A 680 -23.12 -12.31 21.72
N ILE A 681 -23.55 -11.08 22.03
CA ILE A 681 -22.65 -9.94 22.19
C ILE A 681 -22.58 -9.50 23.65
N ASN A 682 -21.37 -9.54 24.20
CA ASN A 682 -21.05 -9.08 25.55
C ASN A 682 -20.32 -7.74 25.47
N ILE A 683 -20.93 -6.66 25.95
CA ILE A 683 -20.28 -5.35 26.06
C ILE A 683 -19.46 -5.32 27.34
N LEU A 684 -18.16 -5.11 27.21
CA LEU A 684 -17.20 -5.17 28.32
C LEU A 684 -16.81 -3.76 28.80
N GLU A 685 -16.62 -2.81 27.88
CA GLU A 685 -16.34 -1.41 28.19
C GLU A 685 -17.11 -0.49 27.24
N ASN A 686 -17.85 0.48 27.78
CA ASN A 686 -18.59 1.49 27.00
C ASN A 686 -18.63 2.83 27.75
N PRO A 687 -17.47 3.49 27.94
CA PRO A 687 -17.38 4.76 28.68
C PRO A 687 -18.15 5.90 28.00
N GLY A 688 -18.28 5.87 26.67
CA GLY A 688 -19.04 6.86 25.90
C GLY A 688 -20.56 6.74 26.05
N SER A 689 -21.06 5.70 26.72
CA SER A 689 -22.50 5.39 26.84
C SER A 689 -23.19 5.24 25.48
N PHE A 690 -22.52 4.60 24.52
CA PHE A 690 -23.08 4.32 23.20
C PHE A 690 -24.24 3.33 23.29
N LYS A 691 -25.32 3.59 22.57
CA LYS A 691 -26.40 2.63 22.37
C LYS A 691 -25.93 1.58 21.37
N ILE A 692 -25.78 0.34 21.83
CA ILE A 692 -25.47 -0.78 20.95
C ILE A 692 -26.76 -1.32 20.36
N ARG A 693 -26.93 -1.16 19.04
CA ARG A 693 -28.07 -1.70 18.30
C ARG A 693 -27.68 -3.03 17.70
N LEU A 694 -28.48 -4.04 17.99
CA LEU A 694 -28.40 -5.33 17.32
C LEU A 694 -29.48 -5.33 16.24
N GLU A 695 -29.09 -5.40 14.98
CA GLU A 695 -30.05 -5.71 13.93
C GLU A 695 -30.40 -7.20 14.05
N LYS A 696 -31.63 -7.49 14.45
CA LYS A 696 -32.15 -8.86 14.40
C LYS A 696 -32.50 -9.19 12.95
N GLN A 697 -32.19 -10.43 12.59
CA GLN A 697 -32.35 -11.03 11.26
C GLN A 697 -33.73 -10.75 10.63
#